data_AF-A0A933X694-F1
#
_entry.id   AF-A0A933X694-F1
#
_cell.length_a   1.000
_cell.length_b   1.000
_cell.length_c   1.000
_cell.angle_alpha   90.00
_cell.angle_beta   90.00
_cell.angle_gamma   90.00
#
_symmetry.space_group_name_H-M   'P 1'
#
loop_
_entity.id
_entity.type
_entity.pdbx_description
1 polymer ?
#
loop_
_entity_poly.entity_id
_entity_poly.type
_entity_poly.pdbx_seq_one_letter_code
_entity_poly.pdbx_strand_id
1 'polypeptide(L)'
;MMTNPQSAMPHLALLLLAGLLASSRTTAQDNQPAYAVVARGPHHRVWQRTEERKLPNGRTIEEKHAYTELASGMHYWENGQWQESQEVIELLADGAAAMKGPMKVIFAPNLNTRGAITLFTPLNQRMTLHVLGLAYHDVASQKSVLIAKVKDCAGELTPPNSVTYSDAFDGLKADVRFVYQRSGTEQFVTLRQMPPSPDQFGLDPATTRLEVWTEFLDAPVPTRTTRILKTLDQAGPLGRGPEPLLSDDHISFGASAFGPGTAFVEDVGAEGGGLEKDSIPVGKTWHQAADGRQFLIEAVEYPALKAKLETLGLQAAAPAKNRTAAVVPGRAFPAPPQQAKAQTPGKRMRMAKVPASKDLAFVSRSPGFVLDWQQLVTTTNLTLRGDTTYFLSGTCNLYGNTTIEGGCVIKSTNGTSVRININGTLDCRTTPYRPAVFTGKDDASIGEIITGCTSNLVGYYGYIGLCFYATATNFFSVHDLRFIRPDCAVLGDTGLTLDLANLQFLHCNVALRPCTTDYTMRNLLFSQCTSAFFNSSSVTNTLEHATFHYVTNLFYAGTGSLNLTNALLVGVSNYTNYAGQAVYMLPATSNVFQTVGAGRYYLADNSPFRDAGRTNLTAATLKIIQQGTTYPPLIRTNKVTTSTTLPQVAGRDLSGPDIGWHYPSVDYLMSWYAASNASTLTLEAGVAVAAFENTGIWLQDGSTLVCEGTALQRNQFLRYNAVQEATTNWGVNTWATLTIHPYHFSNAPPTARFRFTDFNAMSGETYHLVSYIDYPWDFVTCSLQHSALYGAGLSVAAPSTMTLAVTNTLFQRTCANIEANLHLYFFNNLCRKSASWTFWPGATNNFLFRDNVFDETEILGDTVDQSHTAYISSSGSFYPLTPTNGTEILLTSFTYAAGPLGDFYQVTTNLLNAGSRNATNAGLYHFTTTTNQVKEGTSQVDRGLHYVAATNIAGVWVPMDTDGDGIPDYSEDRSGDGQLTPALSETDWHTYTTITNQPAFLQVFTPLK
;
A
#
# COMPACT_ATOMS: atom_id res chain seq x y z
N MET A 1 -51.63 47.56 16.51
CA MET A 1 -50.56 48.25 17.24
C MET A 1 -50.08 47.34 18.36
N MET A 2 -48.81 46.92 18.28
CA MET A 2 -47.78 47.03 19.35
C MET A 2 -47.92 45.97 20.46
N THR A 3 -46.90 45.26 20.93
CA THR A 3 -45.42 45.34 20.80
C THR A 3 -44.83 44.07 21.44
N ASN A 4 -43.63 43.70 20.99
CA ASN A 4 -42.68 42.76 21.63
C ASN A 4 -42.29 43.25 23.07
N PRO A 5 -41.68 42.43 23.95
CA PRO A 5 -40.21 42.29 23.87
C PRO A 5 -39.59 40.95 24.33
N GLN A 6 -38.35 40.78 23.85
CA GLN A 6 -37.29 39.82 24.21
C GLN A 6 -36.78 39.97 25.67
N SER A 7 -36.15 38.92 26.22
CA SER A 7 -34.70 38.87 26.58
C SER A 7 -34.35 37.99 27.80
N ALA A 8 -33.15 37.38 27.73
CA ALA A 8 -32.23 36.96 28.81
C ALA A 8 -32.37 35.57 29.50
N MET A 9 -31.71 34.53 28.91
CA MET A 9 -30.68 33.57 29.46
C MET A 9 -30.87 32.84 30.82
N PRO A 10 -30.10 31.77 31.22
CA PRO A 10 -28.88 31.19 30.61
C PRO A 10 -28.73 29.64 30.55
N HIS A 11 -27.99 29.16 29.53
CA HIS A 11 -26.79 28.29 29.53
C HIS A 11 -26.48 27.18 30.56
N LEU A 12 -27.31 26.81 31.54
CA LEU A 12 -26.95 25.78 32.54
C LEU A 12 -27.56 24.39 32.33
N ALA A 13 -28.52 24.23 31.41
CA ALA A 13 -29.23 22.96 31.21
C ALA A 13 -28.62 22.02 30.14
N LEU A 14 -27.64 22.48 29.35
CA LEU A 14 -27.05 21.69 28.25
C LEU A 14 -25.88 20.79 28.68
N LEU A 15 -25.32 20.99 29.87
CA LEU A 15 -24.19 20.20 30.40
C LEU A 15 -24.61 18.92 31.15
N LEU A 16 -25.89 18.79 31.53
CA LEU A 16 -26.38 17.61 32.27
C LEU A 16 -27.09 16.56 31.40
N LEU A 17 -27.39 16.85 30.13
CA LEU A 17 -27.96 15.86 29.19
C LEU A 17 -26.90 15.15 28.33
N ALA A 18 -25.69 15.70 28.24
CA ALA A 18 -24.55 15.07 27.56
C ALA A 18 -23.87 13.97 28.41
N GLY A 19 -24.07 13.97 29.74
CA GLY A 19 -23.47 13.00 30.66
C GLY A 19 -24.28 11.70 30.86
N LEU A 20 -25.54 11.66 30.45
CA LEU A 20 -26.44 10.51 30.72
C LEU A 20 -26.69 9.59 29.51
N LEU A 21 -26.17 9.93 28.31
CA LEU A 21 -26.14 9.03 27.15
C LEU A 21 -24.81 8.26 27.00
N ALA A 22 -23.85 8.48 27.91
CA ALA A 22 -22.57 7.77 27.91
C ALA A 22 -22.61 6.38 28.60
N SER A 23 -23.77 5.94 29.10
CA SER A 23 -23.89 4.69 29.89
C SER A 23 -24.76 3.60 29.27
N SER A 24 -25.19 3.73 28.01
CA SER A 24 -26.02 2.71 27.33
C SER A 24 -25.42 2.22 26.00
N ARG A 25 -24.10 2.05 25.93
CA ARG A 25 -23.42 1.47 24.75
C ARG A 25 -23.10 -0.02 24.87
N THR A 26 -23.64 -0.73 25.86
CA THR A 26 -23.46 -2.19 25.97
C THR A 26 -24.58 -3.02 25.34
N THR A 27 -25.60 -2.42 24.70
CA THR A 27 -26.74 -3.19 24.15
C THR A 27 -27.10 -2.89 22.69
N ALA A 28 -26.35 -2.05 21.96
CA ALA A 28 -26.64 -1.73 20.55
C ALA A 28 -25.74 -2.45 19.53
N GLN A 29 -24.71 -3.17 19.97
CA GLN A 29 -23.79 -3.89 19.07
C GLN A 29 -24.25 -5.33 18.76
N ASP A 30 -25.32 -5.81 19.42
CA ASP A 30 -25.79 -7.21 19.35
C ASP A 30 -26.82 -7.46 18.23
N ASN A 31 -27.09 -6.47 17.37
CA ASN A 31 -28.13 -6.56 16.33
C ASN A 31 -27.64 -6.24 14.90
N GLN A 32 -26.32 -6.12 14.69
CA GLN A 32 -25.77 -5.93 13.35
C GLN A 32 -25.63 -7.29 12.64
N PRO A 33 -26.02 -7.41 11.35
CA PRO A 33 -25.89 -8.67 10.63
C PRO A 33 -24.42 -9.08 10.56
N ALA A 34 -24.18 -10.37 10.82
CA ALA A 34 -22.84 -10.93 10.78
C ALA A 34 -22.27 -10.86 9.36
N TYR A 35 -20.96 -10.62 9.26
CA TYR A 35 -20.25 -10.74 7.98
C TYR A 35 -20.34 -12.18 7.46
N ALA A 36 -20.59 -12.31 6.16
CA ALA A 36 -20.56 -13.57 5.43
C ALA A 36 -19.52 -13.51 4.31
N VAL A 37 -18.97 -14.68 3.95
CA VAL A 37 -18.03 -14.78 2.83
C VAL A 37 -18.81 -14.76 1.51
N VAL A 38 -18.59 -13.74 0.68
CA VAL A 38 -19.26 -13.59 -0.64
C VAL A 38 -18.37 -13.93 -1.83
N ALA A 39 -17.05 -13.95 -1.63
CA ALA A 39 -16.09 -14.35 -2.65
C ALA A 39 -14.84 -15.00 -2.05
N ARG A 40 -14.22 -15.91 -2.81
CA ARG A 40 -12.96 -16.58 -2.47
C ARG A 40 -12.05 -16.58 -3.69
N GLY A 41 -10.76 -16.41 -3.47
CA GLY A 41 -9.69 -16.65 -4.44
C GLY A 41 -8.51 -17.35 -3.77
N PRO A 42 -7.42 -17.67 -4.48
CA PRO A 42 -6.34 -18.51 -3.95
C PRO A 42 -5.65 -17.93 -2.70
N HIS A 43 -5.71 -16.60 -2.52
CA HIS A 43 -5.01 -15.87 -1.45
C HIS A 43 -5.91 -14.89 -0.69
N HIS A 44 -7.22 -14.96 -0.92
CA HIS A 44 -8.16 -14.02 -0.31
C HIS A 44 -9.56 -14.61 -0.12
N ARG A 45 -10.33 -13.97 0.76
CA ARG A 45 -11.80 -14.03 0.77
C ARG A 45 -12.37 -12.65 1.06
N VAL A 46 -13.54 -12.36 0.51
CA VAL A 46 -14.28 -11.11 0.74
C VAL A 46 -15.37 -11.37 1.76
N TRP A 47 -15.33 -10.61 2.85
CA TRP A 47 -16.36 -10.58 3.88
C TRP A 47 -17.28 -9.41 3.58
N GLN A 48 -18.59 -9.66 3.55
CA GLN A 48 -19.59 -8.62 3.35
C GLN A 48 -20.73 -8.78 4.37
N ARG A 49 -21.26 -7.66 4.84
CA ARG A 49 -22.58 -7.58 5.47
C ARG A 49 -23.39 -6.47 4.81
N THR A 50 -24.70 -6.57 4.93
CA THR A 50 -25.63 -5.56 4.46
C THR A 50 -26.39 -5.03 5.65
N GLU A 51 -26.26 -3.74 5.94
CA GLU A 51 -27.08 -3.06 6.94
C GLU A 51 -28.29 -2.44 6.27
N GLU A 52 -29.46 -2.71 6.83
CA GLU A 52 -30.70 -2.07 6.43
C GLU A 52 -30.82 -0.73 7.17
N ARG A 53 -30.51 0.36 6.48
CA ARG A 53 -30.77 1.69 7.02
C ARG A 53 -32.18 2.11 6.67
N LYS A 54 -33.04 2.12 7.69
CA LYS A 54 -34.39 2.68 7.57
C LYS A 54 -34.28 4.20 7.47
N LEU A 55 -34.58 4.72 6.29
CA LEU A 55 -34.72 6.15 6.07
C LEU A 55 -35.90 6.66 6.90
N PRO A 56 -35.89 7.94 7.30
CA PRO A 56 -36.97 8.51 8.10
C PRO A 56 -38.37 8.46 7.44
N ASN A 57 -38.51 8.11 6.16
CA ASN A 57 -39.77 7.84 5.45
C ASN A 57 -40.29 6.39 5.59
N GLY A 58 -39.57 5.53 6.31
CA GLY A 58 -39.90 4.11 6.47
C GLY A 58 -39.41 3.18 5.35
N ARG A 59 -38.84 3.71 4.25
CA ARG A 59 -38.10 2.91 3.25
C ARG A 59 -36.78 2.45 3.85
N THR A 60 -36.32 1.29 3.44
CA THR A 60 -35.02 0.76 3.82
C THR A 60 -34.07 0.89 2.63
N ILE A 61 -32.88 1.45 2.86
CA ILE A 61 -31.75 1.35 1.93
C ILE A 61 -30.75 0.34 2.46
N GLU A 62 -30.11 -0.39 1.55
CA GLU A 62 -29.05 -1.34 1.88
C GLU A 62 -27.70 -0.63 1.84
N GLU A 63 -27.03 -0.52 2.99
CA GLU A 63 -25.64 -0.09 3.09
C GLU A 63 -24.76 -1.35 3.17
N LYS A 64 -23.90 -1.56 2.17
CA LYS A 64 -22.99 -2.72 2.12
C LYS A 64 -21.65 -2.34 2.74
N HIS A 65 -21.20 -3.17 3.67
CA HIS A 65 -19.88 -3.08 4.29
C HIS A 65 -19.06 -4.29 3.87
N ALA A 66 -17.85 -4.08 3.36
CA ALA A 66 -17.03 -5.19 2.90
C ALA A 66 -15.53 -4.99 3.11
N TYR A 67 -14.84 -6.04 3.57
CA TYR A 67 -13.37 -6.07 3.64
C TYR A 67 -12.82 -7.33 2.99
N THR A 68 -11.58 -7.25 2.50
CA THR A 68 -10.87 -8.40 1.90
C THR A 68 -9.87 -8.96 2.89
N GLU A 69 -10.04 -10.20 3.31
CA GLU A 69 -9.01 -10.92 4.07
C GLU A 69 -7.94 -11.45 3.12
N LEU A 70 -6.66 -11.26 3.49
CA LEU A 70 -5.49 -11.65 2.70
C LEU A 70 -4.53 -12.54 3.50
N ALA A 71 -4.08 -13.62 2.87
CA ALA A 71 -2.90 -14.40 3.23
C ALA A 71 -2.48 -15.27 2.04
N SER A 72 -1.19 -15.58 1.90
CA SER A 72 -0.71 -16.49 0.86
C SER A 72 -1.28 -17.89 1.05
N GLY A 73 -1.88 -18.42 -0.01
CA GLY A 73 -2.35 -19.81 -0.09
C GLY A 73 -3.56 -20.19 0.75
N MET A 74 -4.44 -19.22 1.09
CA MET A 74 -5.68 -19.47 1.85
C MET A 74 -6.57 -20.58 1.30
N HIS A 75 -6.64 -20.71 -0.03
CA HIS A 75 -7.55 -21.66 -0.68
C HIS A 75 -6.86 -22.46 -1.77
N TYR A 76 -7.43 -23.63 -2.06
CA TYR A 76 -7.04 -24.47 -3.20
C TYR A 76 -8.27 -24.82 -4.05
N TRP A 77 -8.06 -25.06 -5.34
CA TRP A 77 -9.14 -25.33 -6.28
C TRP A 77 -9.41 -26.83 -6.36
N GLU A 78 -10.64 -27.25 -6.03
CA GLU A 78 -11.07 -28.64 -6.07
C GLU A 78 -12.57 -28.71 -6.39
N ASN A 79 -12.96 -29.64 -7.28
CA ASN A 79 -14.35 -29.86 -7.69
C ASN A 79 -15.07 -28.60 -8.19
N GLY A 80 -14.35 -27.69 -8.86
CA GLY A 80 -14.90 -26.46 -9.42
C GLY A 80 -15.20 -25.36 -8.41
N GLN A 81 -14.67 -25.46 -7.18
CA GLN A 81 -14.85 -24.48 -6.11
C GLN A 81 -13.54 -24.25 -5.34
N TRP A 82 -13.43 -23.10 -4.68
CA TRP A 82 -12.34 -22.81 -3.74
C TRP A 82 -12.62 -23.46 -2.38
N GLN A 83 -11.70 -24.32 -1.92
CA GLN A 83 -11.73 -24.97 -0.61
C GLN A 83 -10.70 -24.35 0.34
N GLU A 84 -10.94 -24.40 1.65
CA GLU A 84 -9.97 -23.98 2.68
C GLU A 84 -8.72 -24.85 2.66
N SER A 85 -7.54 -24.25 2.53
CA SER A 85 -6.28 -24.98 2.65
C SER A 85 -6.08 -25.53 4.06
N GLN A 86 -5.55 -26.74 4.16
CA GLN A 86 -5.22 -27.43 5.40
C GLN A 86 -3.74 -27.76 5.42
N GLU A 87 -3.05 -27.37 6.50
CA GLU A 87 -1.64 -27.66 6.72
C GLU A 87 -1.52 -29.09 7.29
N VAL A 88 -1.84 -30.09 6.46
CA VAL A 88 -1.89 -31.51 6.86
C VAL A 88 -1.16 -32.37 5.84
N ILE A 89 -0.27 -33.23 6.34
CA ILE A 89 0.33 -34.34 5.61
C ILE A 89 -0.34 -35.62 6.08
N GLU A 90 -0.89 -36.39 5.14
CA GLU A 90 -1.55 -37.67 5.38
C GLU A 90 -0.60 -38.82 5.04
N LEU A 91 -0.54 -39.85 5.89
CA LEU A 91 0.19 -41.09 5.57
C LEU A 91 -0.56 -41.88 4.49
N LEU A 92 0.20 -42.38 3.52
CA LEU A 92 -0.28 -43.26 2.46
C LEU A 92 0.33 -44.66 2.63
N ALA A 93 -0.19 -45.64 1.87
CA ALA A 93 0.31 -47.02 1.92
C ALA A 93 1.79 -47.13 1.50
N ASP A 94 2.26 -46.19 0.69
CA ASP A 94 3.58 -46.15 0.06
C ASP A 94 4.31 -44.81 0.28
N GLY A 95 3.95 -44.02 1.30
CA GLY A 95 4.60 -42.73 1.57
C GLY A 95 3.74 -41.79 2.44
N ALA A 96 3.81 -40.50 2.15
CA ALA A 96 2.88 -39.50 2.67
C ALA A 96 2.60 -38.42 1.63
N ALA A 97 1.51 -37.68 1.80
CA ALA A 97 1.18 -36.58 0.91
C ALA A 97 0.45 -35.42 1.60
N ALA A 98 0.73 -34.21 1.14
CA ALA A 98 -0.08 -33.02 1.40
C ALA A 98 -0.88 -32.68 0.14
N MET A 99 -2.20 -32.82 0.20
CA MET A 99 -3.09 -32.66 -0.97
C MET A 99 -4.11 -31.54 -0.84
N LYS A 100 -4.29 -31.01 0.38
CA LYS A 100 -5.33 -30.03 0.73
C LYS A 100 -4.79 -28.61 0.77
N GLY A 101 -4.12 -28.19 -0.28
CA GLY A 101 -3.62 -26.82 -0.42
C GLY A 101 -3.19 -26.52 -1.85
N PRO A 102 -2.84 -25.26 -2.14
CA PRO A 102 -2.53 -24.81 -3.50
C PRO A 102 -1.29 -25.51 -4.06
N MET A 103 -0.28 -25.74 -3.23
CA MET A 103 0.81 -26.66 -3.56
C MET A 103 0.49 -28.05 -3.03
N LYS A 104 0.81 -29.09 -3.81
CA LYS A 104 0.66 -30.49 -3.38
C LYS A 104 2.02 -31.16 -3.33
N VAL A 105 2.22 -32.04 -2.36
CA VAL A 105 3.51 -32.70 -2.15
C VAL A 105 3.31 -34.17 -1.88
N ILE A 106 4.14 -35.01 -2.50
CA ILE A 106 4.20 -36.45 -2.23
C ILE A 106 5.62 -36.79 -1.77
N PHE A 107 5.71 -37.52 -0.67
CA PHE A 107 6.94 -37.94 -0.01
C PHE A 107 7.10 -39.46 -0.11
N ALA A 108 8.20 -39.90 -0.71
CA ALA A 108 8.59 -41.31 -0.74
C ALA A 108 8.97 -41.80 0.68
N PRO A 109 8.86 -43.10 0.97
CA PRO A 109 9.13 -43.62 2.31
C PRO A 109 10.62 -43.63 2.65
N ASN A 110 11.50 -43.58 1.63
CA ASN A 110 12.95 -43.52 1.77
C ASN A 110 13.50 -42.32 0.98
N LEU A 111 14.28 -41.43 1.60
CA LEU A 111 14.86 -40.26 0.93
C LEU A 111 15.84 -40.65 -0.20
N ASN A 112 16.52 -41.79 -0.05
CA ASN A 112 17.43 -42.34 -1.07
C ASN A 112 16.67 -43.03 -2.22
N THR A 113 15.62 -42.38 -2.70
CA THR A 113 14.78 -42.81 -3.83
C THR A 113 14.92 -41.79 -4.95
N ARG A 114 15.12 -42.26 -6.19
CA ARG A 114 15.13 -41.35 -7.35
C ARG A 114 13.76 -40.69 -7.49
N GLY A 115 13.70 -39.36 -7.34
CA GLY A 115 12.44 -38.62 -7.31
C GLY A 115 11.67 -38.79 -6.01
N ALA A 116 12.38 -38.87 -4.88
CA ALA A 116 11.79 -39.06 -3.54
C ALA A 116 10.71 -38.03 -3.18
N ILE A 117 10.76 -36.84 -3.78
CA ILE A 117 9.79 -35.77 -3.53
C ILE A 117 9.17 -35.38 -4.87
N THR A 118 7.84 -35.35 -4.93
CA THR A 118 7.09 -34.79 -6.06
C THR A 118 6.25 -33.63 -5.58
N LEU A 119 6.48 -32.45 -6.15
CA LEU A 119 5.73 -31.23 -5.90
C LEU A 119 4.81 -30.96 -7.09
N PHE A 120 3.65 -30.38 -6.79
CA PHE A 120 2.77 -29.78 -7.79
C PHE A 120 2.60 -28.30 -7.45
N THR A 121 2.90 -27.43 -8.40
CA THR A 121 2.68 -25.98 -8.25
C THR A 121 1.18 -25.68 -8.22
N PRO A 122 0.75 -24.46 -7.84
CA PRO A 122 -0.65 -24.06 -7.92
C PRO A 122 -1.25 -24.13 -9.33
N LEU A 123 -0.40 -24.18 -10.37
CA LEU A 123 -0.80 -24.39 -11.77
C LEU A 123 -0.85 -25.88 -12.16
N ASN A 124 -0.79 -26.80 -11.18
CA ASN A 124 -0.67 -28.25 -11.37
C ASN A 124 0.53 -28.71 -12.20
N GLN A 125 1.58 -27.89 -12.28
CA GLN A 125 2.82 -28.29 -12.94
C GLN A 125 3.60 -29.20 -12.00
N ARG A 126 4.09 -30.34 -12.53
CA ARG A 126 4.84 -31.32 -11.75
C ARG A 126 6.30 -30.93 -11.65
N MET A 127 6.87 -31.09 -10.45
CA MET A 127 8.30 -30.99 -10.19
C MET A 127 8.74 -32.22 -9.42
N THR A 128 9.60 -33.06 -9.99
CA THR A 128 10.09 -34.29 -9.33
C THR A 128 11.55 -34.11 -8.96
N LEU A 129 11.88 -34.22 -7.68
CA LEU A 129 13.21 -33.91 -7.17
C LEU A 129 13.71 -34.93 -6.13
N HIS A 130 15.01 -34.88 -5.86
CA HIS A 130 15.64 -35.60 -4.76
C HIS A 130 16.94 -34.90 -4.33
N VAL A 131 17.25 -34.96 -3.04
CA VAL A 131 18.54 -34.49 -2.51
C VAL A 131 19.63 -35.50 -2.87
N LEU A 132 20.76 -35.04 -3.39
CA LEU A 132 21.91 -35.88 -3.74
C LEU A 132 22.93 -35.99 -2.61
N GLY A 133 23.24 -34.86 -1.98
CA GLY A 133 24.32 -34.79 -1.01
C GLY A 133 24.76 -33.38 -0.65
N LEU A 134 25.81 -33.32 0.14
CA LEU A 134 26.50 -32.12 0.58
C LEU A 134 27.89 -32.08 -0.04
N ALA A 135 28.31 -30.92 -0.52
CA ALA A 135 29.58 -30.71 -1.19
C ALA A 135 30.26 -29.41 -0.74
N TYR A 136 31.56 -29.30 -0.94
CA TYR A 136 32.26 -28.03 -0.93
C TYR A 136 32.52 -27.55 -2.35
N HIS A 137 32.41 -26.23 -2.54
CA HIS A 137 32.85 -25.54 -3.74
C HIS A 137 33.75 -24.37 -3.35
N ASP A 138 34.98 -24.36 -3.84
CA ASP A 138 35.92 -23.26 -3.65
C ASP A 138 35.88 -22.33 -4.85
N VAL A 139 35.42 -21.10 -4.63
CA VAL A 139 35.17 -20.12 -5.70
C VAL A 139 36.49 -19.65 -6.32
N ALA A 140 37.56 -19.56 -5.54
CA ALA A 140 38.87 -19.08 -6.01
C ALA A 140 39.58 -20.10 -6.91
N SER A 141 39.64 -21.38 -6.50
CA SER A 141 40.26 -22.44 -7.31
C SER A 141 39.31 -23.09 -8.31
N GLN A 142 38.00 -22.80 -8.25
CA GLN A 142 36.94 -23.40 -9.07
C GLN A 142 36.91 -24.92 -8.97
N LYS A 143 37.14 -25.44 -7.76
CA LYS A 143 37.16 -26.89 -7.47
C LYS A 143 36.04 -27.26 -6.51
N SER A 144 35.53 -28.49 -6.63
CA SER A 144 34.52 -29.02 -5.71
C SER A 144 34.85 -30.43 -5.21
N VAL A 145 34.30 -30.79 -4.06
CA VAL A 145 34.37 -32.14 -3.49
C VAL A 145 33.05 -32.52 -2.81
N LEU A 146 32.54 -33.71 -3.09
CA LEU A 146 31.36 -34.26 -2.38
C LEU A 146 31.79 -34.80 -1.02
N ILE A 147 31.21 -34.29 0.07
CA ILE A 147 31.59 -34.65 1.45
C ILE A 147 30.60 -35.59 2.12
N ALA A 148 29.34 -35.61 1.68
CA ALA A 148 28.33 -36.54 2.18
C ALA A 148 27.30 -36.86 1.10
N LYS A 149 26.92 -38.14 0.97
CA LYS A 149 25.89 -38.60 0.02
C LYS A 149 24.66 -39.06 0.77
N VAL A 150 23.47 -38.81 0.22
CA VAL A 150 22.22 -39.37 0.80
C VAL A 150 22.31 -40.90 0.89
N LYS A 151 21.89 -41.45 2.03
CA LYS A 151 21.79 -42.89 2.31
C LYS A 151 20.36 -43.28 2.65
N ASP A 152 20.10 -44.58 2.72
CA ASP A 152 18.79 -45.10 3.08
C ASP A 152 18.35 -44.61 4.47
N CYS A 153 17.27 -43.85 4.51
CA CYS A 153 16.65 -43.33 5.73
C CYS A 153 15.14 -43.28 5.53
N ALA A 154 14.39 -43.80 6.50
CA ALA A 154 12.93 -43.82 6.43
C ALA A 154 12.36 -42.48 6.90
N GLY A 155 11.30 -42.00 6.24
CA GLY A 155 10.58 -40.81 6.67
C GLY A 155 9.75 -41.06 7.93
N GLU A 156 9.67 -40.05 8.79
CA GLU A 156 8.80 -40.00 9.96
C GLU A 156 7.88 -38.77 9.87
N LEU A 157 6.57 -39.01 9.79
CA LEU A 157 5.56 -37.95 9.85
C LEU A 157 5.41 -37.49 11.29
N THR A 158 5.70 -36.22 11.55
CA THR A 158 5.31 -35.50 12.76
C THR A 158 4.05 -34.69 12.42
N PRO A 159 2.86 -35.12 12.90
CA PRO A 159 1.62 -34.41 12.61
C PRO A 159 1.63 -32.98 13.19
N PRO A 160 0.91 -32.05 12.55
CA PRO A 160 0.08 -32.28 11.37
C PRO A 160 0.85 -32.26 10.04
N ASN A 161 2.05 -31.66 9.96
CA ASN A 161 2.56 -31.14 8.69
C ASN A 161 4.07 -31.26 8.44
N SER A 162 4.80 -32.15 9.12
CA SER A 162 6.24 -32.31 8.87
C SER A 162 6.67 -33.75 8.63
N VAL A 163 7.52 -33.99 7.62
CA VAL A 163 8.19 -35.29 7.40
C VAL A 163 9.68 -35.10 7.64
N THR A 164 10.25 -35.89 8.56
CA THR A 164 11.69 -35.88 8.86
C THR A 164 12.34 -37.18 8.39
N TYR A 165 13.46 -37.07 7.68
CA TYR A 165 14.39 -38.16 7.37
C TYR A 165 15.64 -37.97 8.22
N SER A 166 15.71 -38.70 9.34
CA SER A 166 16.78 -38.56 10.32
C SER A 166 18.07 -39.25 9.88
N ASP A 167 19.23 -38.65 10.16
CA ASP A 167 20.55 -39.15 9.77
C ASP A 167 20.58 -39.56 8.28
N ALA A 168 20.29 -38.60 7.41
CA ALA A 168 20.01 -38.82 6.00
C ALA A 168 21.27 -39.01 5.12
N PHE A 169 22.46 -38.70 5.64
CA PHE A 169 23.69 -38.71 4.85
C PHE A 169 24.73 -39.72 5.39
N ASP A 170 25.47 -40.34 4.47
CA ASP A 170 26.69 -41.09 4.79
C ASP A 170 27.89 -40.14 4.75
N GLY A 171 28.74 -40.20 5.79
CA GLY A 171 29.88 -39.31 5.99
C GLY A 171 29.61 -38.11 6.92
N LEU A 172 28.37 -37.61 6.99
CA LEU A 172 27.99 -36.50 7.85
C LEU A 172 26.64 -36.75 8.53
N LYS A 173 26.56 -36.64 9.85
CA LYS A 173 25.30 -36.72 10.59
C LYS A 173 24.49 -35.44 10.38
N ALA A 174 23.46 -35.53 9.56
CA ALA A 174 22.53 -34.45 9.28
C ALA A 174 21.14 -35.01 8.94
N ASP A 175 20.10 -34.25 9.25
CA ASP A 175 18.71 -34.61 8.97
C ASP A 175 18.18 -33.85 7.76
N VAL A 176 17.19 -34.40 7.05
CA VAL A 176 16.40 -33.65 6.05
C VAL A 176 14.95 -33.61 6.52
N ARG A 177 14.40 -32.41 6.73
CA ARG A 177 13.01 -32.20 7.17
C ARG A 177 12.25 -31.39 6.13
N PHE A 178 11.04 -31.82 5.83
CA PHE A 178 10.08 -31.03 5.06
C PHE A 178 8.97 -30.54 5.99
N VAL A 179 8.56 -29.28 5.83
CA VAL A 179 7.40 -28.69 6.49
C VAL A 179 6.44 -28.19 5.44
N TYR A 180 5.16 -28.56 5.57
CA TYR A 180 4.10 -28.13 4.68
C TYR A 180 3.24 -27.07 5.35
N GLN A 181 3.07 -25.93 4.69
CA GLN A 181 2.18 -24.86 5.12
C GLN A 181 1.28 -24.43 3.96
N ARG A 182 0.19 -23.72 4.24
CA ARG A 182 -0.71 -23.25 3.18
C ARG A 182 0.01 -22.30 2.21
N SER A 183 1.02 -21.57 2.71
CA SER A 183 1.84 -20.63 1.95
C SER A 183 2.97 -21.28 1.15
N GLY A 184 3.25 -22.57 1.31
CA GLY A 184 4.35 -23.22 0.62
C GLY A 184 4.89 -24.49 1.28
N THR A 185 5.99 -25.02 0.75
CA THR A 185 6.73 -26.14 1.32
C THR A 185 8.17 -25.74 1.53
N GLU A 186 8.71 -26.13 2.68
CA GLU A 186 10.07 -25.79 3.09
C GLU A 186 10.89 -27.05 3.35
N GLN A 187 12.11 -27.07 2.82
CA GLN A 187 13.11 -28.08 3.10
C GLN A 187 14.13 -27.52 4.08
N PHE A 188 14.47 -28.30 5.10
CA PHE A 188 15.54 -28.03 6.03
C PHE A 188 16.57 -29.16 5.94
N VAL A 189 17.84 -28.80 5.76
CA VAL A 189 18.98 -29.69 5.99
C VAL A 189 19.65 -29.28 7.30
N THR A 190 19.48 -30.09 8.34
CA THR A 190 19.98 -29.76 9.68
C THR A 190 21.27 -30.52 9.96
N LEU A 191 22.39 -29.81 10.03
CA LEU A 191 23.69 -30.35 10.43
C LEU A 191 23.67 -30.63 11.93
N ARG A 192 23.91 -31.90 12.30
CA ARG A 192 23.98 -32.37 13.71
C ARG A 192 25.41 -32.58 14.20
N GLN A 193 26.40 -32.31 13.34
CA GLN A 193 27.83 -32.34 13.64
C GLN A 193 28.60 -31.41 12.71
N MET A 194 29.81 -31.01 13.10
CA MET A 194 30.69 -30.16 12.29
C MET A 194 31.16 -30.90 11.03
N PRO A 195 31.01 -30.33 9.82
CA PRO A 195 31.55 -30.95 8.61
C PRO A 195 33.10 -30.91 8.59
N PRO A 196 33.77 -31.83 7.86
CA PRO A 196 35.24 -31.83 7.78
C PRO A 196 35.73 -30.51 7.20
N SER A 197 36.86 -29.98 7.68
CA SER A 197 37.32 -28.66 7.22
C SER A 197 37.79 -28.68 5.75
N PRO A 198 37.51 -27.64 4.93
CA PRO A 198 37.85 -27.60 3.51
C PRO A 198 39.34 -27.82 3.19
N ASP A 199 40.24 -27.37 4.06
CA ASP A 199 41.70 -27.56 3.94
C ASP A 199 42.11 -29.04 3.95
N GLN A 200 41.31 -29.92 4.56
CA GLN A 200 41.53 -31.37 4.52
C GLN A 200 41.37 -31.96 3.12
N PHE A 201 40.75 -31.22 2.19
CA PHE A 201 40.61 -31.54 0.77
C PHE A 201 41.49 -30.63 -0.11
N GLY A 202 42.35 -29.79 0.46
CA GLY A 202 43.18 -28.84 -0.30
C GLY A 202 42.41 -27.66 -0.89
N LEU A 203 41.28 -27.30 -0.29
CA LEU A 203 40.50 -26.09 -0.62
C LEU A 203 40.77 -25.00 0.41
N ASP A 204 40.63 -23.72 0.04
CA ASP A 204 40.78 -22.61 0.96
C ASP A 204 39.47 -22.36 1.73
N PRO A 205 39.44 -22.50 3.07
CA PRO A 205 38.24 -22.25 3.87
C PRO A 205 37.66 -20.83 3.72
N ALA A 206 38.47 -19.82 3.38
CA ALA A 206 38.02 -18.43 3.25
C ALA A 206 37.19 -18.18 1.98
N THR A 207 37.42 -18.97 0.93
CA THR A 207 36.75 -18.84 -0.37
C THR A 207 35.84 -20.04 -0.71
N THR A 208 35.67 -20.94 0.26
CA THR A 208 34.82 -22.13 0.15
C THR A 208 33.40 -21.90 0.69
N ARG A 209 32.42 -22.44 -0.02
CA ARG A 209 31.02 -22.58 0.43
C ARG A 209 30.63 -24.05 0.60
N LEU A 210 29.80 -24.33 1.61
CA LEU A 210 29.07 -25.60 1.74
C LEU A 210 27.84 -25.53 0.83
N GLU A 211 27.68 -26.53 -0.03
CA GLU A 211 26.56 -26.65 -0.97
C GLU A 211 25.65 -27.85 -0.65
N VAL A 212 24.34 -27.66 -0.72
CA VAL A 212 23.34 -28.72 -0.82
C VAL A 212 22.97 -28.89 -2.28
N TRP A 213 23.10 -30.11 -2.82
CA TRP A 213 22.73 -30.40 -4.20
C TRP A 213 21.39 -31.13 -4.27
N THR A 214 20.40 -30.49 -4.86
CA THR A 214 19.07 -31.05 -5.11
C THR A 214 18.84 -31.18 -6.62
N GLU A 215 18.66 -32.41 -7.12
CA GLU A 215 18.43 -32.67 -8.55
C GLU A 215 16.94 -32.66 -8.89
N PHE A 216 16.59 -31.96 -9.96
CA PHE A 216 15.25 -31.96 -10.57
C PHE A 216 15.24 -32.87 -11.80
N LEU A 217 14.44 -33.92 -11.75
CA LEU A 217 14.25 -34.90 -12.82
C LEU A 217 13.25 -34.40 -13.87
N ASP A 218 12.30 -33.61 -13.41
CA ASP A 218 11.23 -33.00 -14.20
C ASP A 218 10.87 -31.68 -13.51
N ALA A 219 10.92 -30.57 -14.24
CA ALA A 219 10.56 -29.25 -13.76
C ALA A 219 10.23 -28.34 -14.96
N PRO A 220 9.24 -27.43 -14.83
CA PRO A 220 9.04 -26.37 -15.82
C PRO A 220 10.29 -25.49 -15.93
N VAL A 221 10.49 -24.83 -17.08
CA VAL A 221 11.58 -23.86 -17.24
C VAL A 221 11.31 -22.64 -16.35
N PRO A 222 12.20 -22.33 -15.37
CA PRO A 222 11.98 -21.18 -14.51
C PRO A 222 12.38 -19.86 -15.18
N THR A 223 11.75 -18.77 -14.74
CA THR A 223 12.30 -17.42 -14.91
C THR A 223 13.30 -17.14 -13.79
N ARG A 224 14.46 -16.57 -14.12
CA ARG A 224 15.57 -16.36 -13.17
C ARG A 224 16.06 -14.92 -13.19
N THR A 225 16.36 -14.39 -12.02
CA THR A 225 17.09 -13.13 -11.85
C THR A 225 18.12 -13.32 -10.74
N THR A 226 19.41 -13.18 -11.07
CA THR A 226 20.51 -13.42 -10.13
C THR A 226 20.86 -12.15 -9.37
N ARG A 227 20.95 -12.25 -8.05
CA ARG A 227 21.46 -11.22 -7.14
C ARG A 227 22.81 -11.65 -6.59
N ILE A 228 23.76 -10.71 -6.48
CA ILE A 228 25.02 -10.95 -5.79
C ILE A 228 24.84 -10.64 -4.31
N LEU A 229 25.08 -11.62 -3.44
CA LEU A 229 25.04 -11.45 -1.98
C LEU A 229 26.41 -11.08 -1.41
N LYS A 230 27.49 -11.63 -1.97
CA LYS A 230 28.88 -11.35 -1.60
C LYS A 230 29.82 -11.43 -2.80
N THR A 231 30.69 -10.44 -2.95
CA THR A 231 31.77 -10.42 -3.95
C THR A 231 33.04 -11.07 -3.40
N LEU A 232 33.90 -11.53 -4.29
CA LEU A 232 35.26 -11.96 -3.95
C LEU A 232 36.21 -10.78 -4.16
N ASP A 233 36.99 -10.40 -3.15
CA ASP A 233 37.93 -9.26 -3.23
C ASP A 233 39.16 -9.53 -4.14
N GLN A 234 39.34 -10.77 -4.62
CA GLN A 234 40.46 -11.18 -5.47
C GLN A 234 40.00 -11.58 -6.87
N ALA A 235 40.71 -11.10 -7.91
CA ALA A 235 40.48 -11.49 -9.30
C ALA A 235 40.84 -12.98 -9.51
N GLY A 236 39.92 -13.75 -10.12
CA GLY A 236 40.12 -15.18 -10.37
C GLY A 236 41.31 -15.46 -11.31
N PRO A 237 42.09 -16.55 -11.09
CA PRO A 237 43.34 -16.82 -11.82
C PRO A 237 43.23 -17.19 -13.31
N LEU A 238 42.05 -17.08 -13.96
CA LEU A 238 41.78 -17.70 -15.27
C LEU A 238 41.08 -16.81 -16.32
N GLY A 239 41.03 -15.49 -16.15
CA GLY A 239 40.53 -14.57 -17.19
C GLY A 239 39.04 -14.73 -17.56
N ARG A 240 38.27 -15.52 -16.81
CA ARG A 240 36.80 -15.45 -16.75
C ARG A 240 36.43 -14.52 -15.59
N GLY A 241 35.43 -13.65 -15.78
CA GLY A 241 34.99 -12.72 -14.72
C GLY A 241 34.72 -13.46 -13.40
N PRO A 242 35.02 -12.87 -12.25
CA PRO A 242 34.97 -13.57 -10.97
C PRO A 242 33.54 -14.03 -10.66
N GLU A 243 33.35 -15.33 -10.42
CA GLU A 243 32.13 -15.83 -9.80
C GLU A 243 31.99 -15.18 -8.42
N PRO A 244 30.83 -14.63 -8.05
CA PRO A 244 30.64 -14.05 -6.72
C PRO A 244 30.82 -15.13 -5.64
N LEU A 245 31.34 -14.73 -4.47
CA LEU A 245 31.49 -15.62 -3.33
C LEU A 245 30.15 -16.25 -2.93
N LEU A 246 29.09 -15.44 -2.98
CA LEU A 246 27.71 -15.90 -2.79
C LEU A 246 26.75 -15.11 -3.68
N SER A 247 25.86 -15.82 -4.37
CA SER A 247 24.77 -15.25 -5.17
C SER A 247 23.46 -15.98 -4.88
N ASP A 248 22.35 -15.33 -5.17
CA ASP A 248 21.01 -15.86 -4.99
C ASP A 248 20.16 -15.63 -6.24
N ASP A 249 19.74 -16.72 -6.87
CA ASP A 249 18.79 -16.70 -7.98
C ASP A 249 17.37 -16.59 -7.43
N HIS A 250 16.67 -15.53 -7.81
CA HIS A 250 15.22 -15.50 -7.72
C HIS A 250 14.63 -16.41 -8.81
N ILE A 251 14.07 -17.56 -8.41
CA ILE A 251 13.61 -18.62 -9.31
C ILE A 251 12.07 -18.69 -9.26
N SER A 252 11.40 -18.32 -10.35
CA SER A 252 9.93 -18.27 -10.45
C SER A 252 9.38 -19.25 -11.48
N PHE A 253 8.26 -19.89 -11.12
CA PHE A 253 7.42 -20.75 -11.96
C PHE A 253 6.02 -20.16 -12.14
N GLY A 254 5.89 -18.83 -12.07
CA GLY A 254 4.61 -18.13 -12.14
C GLY A 254 3.94 -18.04 -10.77
N ALA A 255 3.02 -18.97 -10.47
CA ALA A 255 2.25 -18.98 -9.20
C ALA A 255 3.02 -19.60 -8.01
N SER A 256 4.29 -19.94 -8.20
CA SER A 256 5.20 -20.36 -7.13
C SER A 256 6.62 -19.90 -7.42
N ALA A 257 7.41 -19.66 -6.38
CA ALA A 257 8.82 -19.27 -6.49
C ALA A 257 9.63 -19.81 -5.33
N PHE A 258 10.94 -20.01 -5.51
CA PHE A 258 11.85 -20.20 -4.38
C PHE A 258 12.15 -18.83 -3.76
N GLY A 259 11.82 -18.68 -2.48
CA GLY A 259 12.12 -17.46 -1.73
C GLY A 259 13.58 -17.40 -1.26
N PRO A 260 14.02 -16.26 -0.70
CA PRO A 260 15.31 -16.16 -0.01
C PRO A 260 15.39 -17.21 1.11
N GLY A 261 16.56 -17.79 1.34
CA GLY A 261 16.76 -18.69 2.49
C GLY A 261 17.71 -18.12 3.51
N THR A 262 17.59 -18.63 4.73
CA THR A 262 18.38 -18.22 5.87
C THR A 262 18.82 -19.44 6.64
N ALA A 263 20.10 -19.45 7.03
CA ALA A 263 20.63 -20.46 7.89
C ALA A 263 20.67 -19.96 9.33
N PHE A 264 20.21 -20.77 10.27
CA PHE A 264 20.09 -20.39 11.68
C PHE A 264 20.29 -21.58 12.61
N VAL A 265 20.42 -21.27 13.90
CA VAL A 265 20.57 -22.24 14.99
C VAL A 265 19.21 -22.72 15.47
N GLU A 266 18.98 -24.04 15.46
CA GLU A 266 17.81 -24.66 16.09
C GLU A 266 18.05 -24.77 17.61
N ASP A 267 17.48 -23.84 18.41
CA ASP A 267 17.58 -23.83 19.88
C ASP A 267 16.34 -24.46 20.56
N VAL A 268 16.55 -25.11 21.70
CA VAL A 268 15.53 -25.86 22.44
C VAL A 268 14.85 -24.91 23.45
N GLY A 269 13.74 -24.28 23.03
CA GLY A 269 12.82 -23.61 23.96
C GLY A 269 12.55 -22.11 23.78
N ALA A 270 12.87 -21.51 22.63
CA ALA A 270 12.46 -20.12 22.36
C ALA A 270 11.02 -20.07 21.81
N GLU A 271 10.04 -19.81 22.67
CA GLU A 271 8.78 -19.21 22.24
C GLU A 271 9.02 -17.75 21.83
N GLY A 272 8.48 -17.35 20.68
CA GLY A 272 8.13 -15.96 20.40
C GLY A 272 9.19 -15.12 19.71
N GLY A 273 8.84 -14.59 18.52
CA GLY A 273 8.79 -13.15 18.24
C GLY A 273 10.03 -12.28 18.49
N GLY A 274 11.21 -12.83 18.70
CA GLY A 274 12.45 -12.07 18.81
C GLY A 274 13.02 -11.84 17.41
N LEU A 275 12.93 -10.60 16.93
CA LEU A 275 13.61 -10.06 15.74
C LEU A 275 14.90 -10.83 15.42
N GLU A 276 14.88 -11.62 14.34
CA GLU A 276 15.98 -12.48 13.85
C GLU A 276 17.35 -11.84 14.08
N LYS A 277 18.03 -12.24 15.16
CA LYS A 277 19.27 -11.61 15.63
C LYS A 277 20.52 -12.38 15.22
N ASP A 278 20.40 -13.52 14.52
CA ASP A 278 21.54 -14.43 14.36
C ASP A 278 21.50 -15.41 13.15
N SER A 279 20.91 -14.99 12.02
CA SER A 279 20.86 -15.79 10.78
C SER A 279 21.98 -15.45 9.77
N ILE A 280 22.34 -16.39 8.90
CA ILE A 280 23.29 -16.24 7.78
C ILE A 280 22.51 -16.41 6.46
N PRO A 281 22.70 -15.57 5.43
CA PRO A 281 22.01 -15.75 4.16
C PRO A 281 22.41 -17.06 3.45
N VAL A 282 21.43 -17.74 2.84
CA VAL A 282 21.63 -18.94 2.00
C VAL A 282 21.40 -18.57 0.53
N GLY A 283 22.47 -18.54 -0.25
CA GLY A 283 22.40 -18.26 -1.69
C GLY A 283 21.88 -19.46 -2.47
N LYS A 284 21.05 -19.24 -3.49
CA LYS A 284 20.51 -20.28 -4.35
C LYS A 284 20.98 -20.11 -5.79
N THR A 285 21.18 -21.21 -6.50
CA THR A 285 21.51 -21.17 -7.92
C THR A 285 20.79 -22.29 -8.65
N TRP A 286 20.07 -21.93 -9.72
CA TRP A 286 19.48 -22.90 -10.64
C TRP A 286 20.51 -23.27 -11.71
N HIS A 287 21.14 -24.43 -11.56
CA HIS A 287 22.25 -24.89 -12.38
C HIS A 287 21.82 -25.97 -13.37
N GLN A 288 22.23 -25.82 -14.63
CA GLN A 288 22.13 -26.88 -15.63
C GLN A 288 23.53 -27.42 -15.92
N ALA A 289 23.74 -28.71 -15.64
CA ALA A 289 25.00 -29.38 -15.89
C ALA A 289 25.21 -29.69 -17.38
N ALA A 290 26.45 -29.94 -17.77
CA ALA A 290 26.83 -30.23 -19.16
C ALA A 290 26.18 -31.51 -19.71
N ASP A 291 25.77 -32.44 -18.84
CA ASP A 291 25.04 -33.66 -19.20
C ASP A 291 23.51 -33.46 -19.31
N GLY A 292 23.04 -32.21 -19.16
CA GLY A 292 21.64 -31.82 -19.27
C GLY A 292 20.83 -31.93 -17.97
N ARG A 293 21.41 -32.45 -16.87
CA ARG A 293 20.74 -32.53 -15.56
C ARG A 293 20.55 -31.13 -14.95
N GLN A 294 19.49 -30.97 -14.17
CA GLN A 294 19.13 -29.69 -13.55
C GLN A 294 19.18 -29.78 -12.03
N PHE A 295 19.70 -28.73 -11.40
CA PHE A 295 19.93 -28.68 -9.96
C PHE A 295 19.52 -27.35 -9.35
N LEU A 296 18.93 -27.42 -8.15
CA LEU A 296 18.96 -26.31 -7.21
C LEU A 296 20.17 -26.53 -6.28
N ILE A 297 21.04 -25.54 -6.23
CA ILE A 297 22.22 -25.51 -5.37
C ILE A 297 21.98 -24.46 -4.29
N GLU A 298 21.95 -24.88 -3.03
CA GLU A 298 21.89 -23.96 -1.88
C GLU A 298 23.28 -23.85 -1.29
N ALA A 299 23.72 -22.63 -0.96
CA ALA A 299 25.07 -22.38 -0.50
C ALA A 299 25.14 -21.46 0.72
N VAL A 300 26.06 -21.79 1.63
CA VAL A 300 26.47 -20.93 2.75
C VAL A 300 28.00 -20.87 2.80
N GLU A 301 28.55 -19.70 3.14
CA GLU A 301 29.99 -19.55 3.29
C GLU A 301 30.51 -20.37 4.48
N TYR A 302 31.61 -21.09 4.29
CA TYR A 302 32.16 -21.94 5.34
C TYR A 302 32.60 -21.16 6.59
N PRO A 303 33.21 -19.96 6.51
CA PRO A 303 33.62 -19.22 7.71
C PRO A 303 32.47 -18.86 8.65
N ALA A 304 31.34 -18.37 8.10
CA ALA A 304 30.17 -18.02 8.90
C ALA A 304 29.46 -19.26 9.45
N LEU A 305 29.35 -20.31 8.62
CA LEU A 305 28.86 -21.62 9.06
C LEU A 305 29.67 -22.16 10.26
N LYS A 306 31.00 -22.15 10.15
CA LYS A 306 31.91 -22.63 11.19
C LYS A 306 31.72 -21.86 12.49
N ALA A 307 31.70 -20.52 12.41
CA ALA A 307 31.49 -19.67 13.58
C ALA A 307 30.17 -19.99 14.31
N LYS A 308 29.09 -20.30 13.58
CA LYS A 308 27.79 -20.69 14.19
C LYS A 308 27.77 -22.11 14.73
N LEU A 309 28.43 -23.06 14.08
CA LEU A 309 28.50 -24.44 14.60
C LEU A 309 29.36 -24.53 15.88
N GLU A 310 30.38 -23.68 16.01
CA GLU A 310 31.22 -23.59 17.22
C GLU A 310 30.42 -23.08 18.44
N THR A 311 29.48 -22.15 18.27
CA THR A 311 28.63 -21.66 19.36
C THR A 311 27.66 -22.72 19.88
N LEU A 312 27.31 -23.72 19.06
CA LEU A 312 26.44 -24.84 19.43
C LEU A 312 27.14 -25.95 20.25
N GLY A 313 28.44 -25.82 20.52
CA GLY A 313 29.21 -26.87 21.20
C GLY A 313 29.42 -28.13 20.35
N LEU A 314 29.10 -28.08 19.05
CA LEU A 314 29.31 -29.17 18.09
C LEU A 314 30.78 -29.18 17.63
N GLN A 315 31.69 -29.56 18.53
CA GLN A 315 33.15 -29.48 18.30
C GLN A 315 33.77 -30.74 17.66
N ALA A 316 33.08 -31.88 17.70
CA ALA A 316 33.57 -33.10 17.08
C ALA A 316 33.35 -33.03 15.56
N ALA A 317 34.41 -32.70 14.81
CA ALA A 317 34.41 -32.76 13.37
C ALA A 317 34.13 -34.18 12.89
N ALA A 318 33.25 -34.31 11.89
CA ALA A 318 33.06 -35.56 11.18
C ALA A 318 34.42 -36.07 10.67
N PRO A 319 34.76 -37.36 10.84
CA PRO A 319 35.96 -37.89 10.22
C PRO A 319 35.83 -37.72 8.71
N ALA A 320 36.88 -37.24 8.04
CA ALA A 320 36.97 -37.24 6.58
C ALA A 320 37.02 -38.69 6.08
N LYS A 321 35.88 -39.37 6.05
CA LYS A 321 35.72 -40.65 5.38
C LYS A 321 36.01 -40.39 3.90
N ASN A 322 36.96 -41.14 3.33
CA ASN A 322 37.50 -40.98 1.98
C ASN A 322 38.28 -39.67 1.76
N ARG A 323 39.46 -39.52 2.39
CA ARG A 323 40.51 -38.56 1.95
C ARG A 323 40.93 -38.72 0.47
N THR A 324 40.47 -39.77 -0.20
CA THR A 324 40.61 -40.05 -1.64
C THR A 324 39.42 -39.60 -2.48
N ALA A 325 38.43 -38.89 -1.89
CA ALA A 325 37.35 -38.26 -2.67
C ALA A 325 37.98 -37.31 -3.70
N ALA A 326 37.65 -37.49 -4.98
CA ALA A 326 38.26 -36.73 -6.05
C ALA A 326 37.81 -35.27 -5.97
N VAL A 327 38.75 -34.38 -5.62
CA VAL A 327 38.59 -32.95 -5.83
C VAL A 327 38.66 -32.71 -7.33
N VAL A 328 37.59 -32.16 -7.90
CA VAL A 328 37.44 -32.00 -9.36
C VAL A 328 37.35 -30.53 -9.75
N PRO A 329 37.80 -30.14 -10.95
CA PRO A 329 37.45 -28.85 -11.53
C PRO A 329 35.93 -28.74 -11.75
N GLY A 330 35.35 -27.59 -11.42
CA GLY A 330 33.91 -27.36 -11.51
C GLY A 330 33.12 -28.22 -10.52
N ARG A 331 31.90 -28.62 -10.88
CA ARG A 331 31.02 -29.50 -10.08
C ARG A 331 30.84 -30.85 -10.78
N ALA A 332 31.23 -31.94 -10.12
CA ALA A 332 30.91 -33.29 -10.58
C ALA A 332 29.74 -33.86 -9.76
N PHE A 333 28.53 -33.78 -10.30
CA PHE A 333 27.34 -34.31 -9.65
C PHE A 333 27.36 -35.85 -9.66
N PRO A 334 27.15 -36.53 -8.52
CA PRO A 334 27.14 -37.99 -8.48
C PRO A 334 25.98 -38.57 -9.29
N ALA A 335 26.07 -39.86 -9.63
CA ALA A 335 24.95 -40.58 -10.22
C ALA A 335 23.71 -40.54 -9.31
N PRO A 336 22.50 -40.44 -9.89
CA PRO A 336 21.26 -40.38 -9.11
C PRO A 336 21.07 -41.64 -8.24
N PRO A 337 20.24 -41.57 -7.19
CA PRO A 337 19.82 -42.74 -6.42
C PRO A 337 19.29 -43.86 -7.33
N GLN A 338 19.41 -45.11 -6.90
CA GLN A 338 18.88 -46.25 -7.66
C GLN A 338 17.34 -46.20 -7.71
N GLN A 339 16.73 -46.68 -8.81
CA GLN A 339 15.28 -46.91 -8.87
C GLN A 339 14.88 -47.88 -7.75
N ALA A 340 13.85 -47.54 -6.98
CA ALA A 340 13.43 -48.31 -5.80
C ALA A 340 13.23 -49.79 -6.13
N LYS A 341 13.86 -50.69 -5.37
CA LYS A 341 13.37 -52.08 -5.24
C LYS A 341 12.18 -52.06 -4.29
N ALA A 342 11.14 -52.82 -4.63
CA ALA A 342 9.95 -53.00 -3.82
C ALA A 342 10.30 -53.29 -2.34
N GLN A 343 9.62 -52.54 -1.46
CA GLN A 343 9.55 -52.66 0.01
C GLN A 343 10.43 -53.75 0.64
N THR A 344 11.57 -53.36 1.23
CA THR A 344 12.22 -54.20 2.24
C THR A 344 11.39 -54.14 3.54
N PRO A 345 10.97 -55.26 4.14
CA PRO A 345 10.23 -55.26 5.41
C PRO A 345 11.06 -54.54 6.49
N GLY A 346 10.56 -53.41 7.00
CA GLY A 346 11.23 -52.61 8.05
C GLY A 346 11.47 -51.13 7.73
N LYS A 347 11.31 -50.68 6.48
CA LYS A 347 11.50 -49.27 6.05
C LYS A 347 10.20 -48.62 5.53
N ARG A 348 9.11 -48.72 6.30
CA ARG A 348 7.85 -48.00 5.99
C ARG A 348 7.88 -46.61 6.63
N MET A 349 7.33 -45.61 5.93
CA MET A 349 7.05 -44.33 6.55
C MET A 349 6.09 -44.54 7.71
N ARG A 350 6.34 -43.89 8.85
CA ARG A 350 5.57 -44.08 10.08
C ARG A 350 5.25 -42.74 10.72
N MET A 351 4.25 -42.72 11.60
CA MET A 351 4.07 -41.59 12.50
C MET A 351 5.17 -41.58 13.56
N ALA A 352 5.69 -40.39 13.86
CA ALA A 352 6.61 -40.18 14.96
C ALA A 352 5.90 -40.50 16.30
N LYS A 353 6.64 -41.08 17.24
CA LYS A 353 6.12 -41.34 18.60
C LYS A 353 6.13 -40.02 19.37
N VAL A 354 4.97 -39.36 19.45
CA VAL A 354 4.80 -38.12 20.24
C VAL A 354 4.64 -38.50 21.72
N PRO A 355 5.44 -37.95 22.66
CA PRO A 355 5.18 -38.09 24.09
C PRO A 355 3.79 -37.53 24.44
N ALA A 356 3.08 -38.11 25.40
CA ALA A 356 1.71 -37.74 25.76
C ALA A 356 1.55 -36.37 26.47
N SER A 357 2.48 -35.43 26.28
CA SER A 357 2.37 -34.04 26.75
C SER A 357 1.65 -33.20 25.70
N LYS A 358 0.66 -32.40 26.13
CA LYS A 358 -0.25 -31.60 25.30
C LYS A 358 0.40 -30.43 24.53
N ASP A 359 1.72 -30.31 24.55
CA ASP A 359 2.44 -29.24 23.85
C ASP A 359 2.95 -29.77 22.50
N LEU A 360 2.11 -29.63 21.47
CA LEU A 360 2.38 -30.00 20.08
C LEU A 360 3.52 -29.20 19.40
N ALA A 361 4.28 -28.39 20.15
CA ALA A 361 5.31 -27.51 19.61
C ALA A 361 6.76 -28.02 19.78
N PHE A 362 7.05 -28.96 20.69
CA PHE A 362 8.45 -29.32 20.97
C PHE A 362 8.63 -30.82 21.25
N VAL A 363 8.91 -31.59 20.20
CA VAL A 363 9.74 -32.79 20.39
C VAL A 363 11.17 -32.26 20.61
N SER A 364 11.67 -32.35 21.85
CA SER A 364 13.06 -32.01 22.21
C SER A 364 14.04 -32.74 21.27
N ARG A 365 14.61 -32.02 20.30
CA ARG A 365 15.67 -32.48 19.40
C ARG A 365 17.00 -31.83 19.81
N SER A 366 18.12 -32.51 19.58
CA SER A 366 19.46 -31.95 19.86
C SER A 366 19.72 -30.71 18.99
N PRO A 367 20.47 -29.69 19.45
CA PRO A 367 20.77 -28.50 18.65
C PRO A 367 21.39 -28.82 17.28
N GLY A 368 21.14 -27.97 16.28
CA GLY A 368 21.66 -28.15 14.92
C GLY A 368 21.67 -26.85 14.10
N PHE A 369 22.46 -26.84 13.02
CA PHE A 369 22.52 -25.71 12.08
C PHE A 369 21.73 -26.03 10.81
N VAL A 370 20.82 -25.15 10.43
CA VAL A 370 19.84 -25.39 9.37
C VAL A 370 20.25 -24.69 8.08
N LEU A 371 20.19 -25.37 6.94
CA LEU A 371 20.15 -24.76 5.61
C LEU A 371 18.76 -24.98 5.02
N ASP A 372 18.17 -23.94 4.43
CA ASP A 372 16.81 -24.02 3.90
C ASP A 372 16.61 -23.48 2.47
N TRP A 373 15.60 -24.06 1.85
CA TRP A 373 14.85 -23.41 0.79
C TRP A 373 13.36 -23.53 1.09
N GLN A 374 12.64 -22.48 0.71
CA GLN A 374 11.18 -22.45 0.76
C GLN A 374 10.63 -22.19 -0.63
N GLN A 375 9.76 -23.07 -1.11
CA GLN A 375 8.96 -22.79 -2.30
C GLN A 375 7.63 -22.21 -1.84
N LEU A 376 7.40 -20.96 -2.21
CA LEU A 376 6.29 -20.13 -1.77
C LEU A 376 5.21 -20.05 -2.83
N VAL A 377 3.97 -19.96 -2.36
CA VAL A 377 2.82 -19.55 -3.17
C VAL A 377 2.83 -18.03 -3.31
N THR A 378 2.74 -17.56 -4.54
CA THR A 378 2.95 -16.14 -4.90
C THR A 378 1.65 -15.46 -5.32
N THR A 379 1.46 -14.20 -4.92
CA THR A 379 0.49 -13.31 -5.54
C THR A 379 1.24 -12.35 -6.46
N THR A 380 0.95 -12.39 -7.75
CA THR A 380 1.63 -11.52 -8.73
C THR A 380 0.76 -10.33 -9.10
N ASN A 381 1.37 -9.15 -9.20
CA ASN A 381 0.71 -7.91 -9.63
C ASN A 381 -0.46 -7.45 -8.74
N LEU A 382 -0.34 -7.63 -7.42
CA LEU A 382 -1.40 -7.24 -6.49
C LEU A 382 -1.54 -5.71 -6.46
N THR A 383 -2.77 -5.22 -6.67
CA THR A 383 -3.14 -3.84 -6.35
C THR A 383 -3.88 -3.81 -5.01
N LEU A 384 -3.31 -3.15 -4.01
CA LEU A 384 -4.03 -2.72 -2.81
C LEU A 384 -4.86 -1.50 -3.17
N ARG A 385 -6.17 -1.70 -3.30
CA ARG A 385 -7.11 -0.74 -3.88
C ARG A 385 -7.48 0.36 -2.90
N GLY A 386 -7.52 1.60 -3.38
CA GLY A 386 -7.75 2.80 -2.56
C GLY A 386 -9.13 2.91 -1.90
N ASP A 387 -10.09 2.11 -2.35
CA ASP A 387 -11.46 2.00 -1.83
C ASP A 387 -11.63 0.84 -0.83
N THR A 388 -10.60 0.00 -0.66
CA THR A 388 -10.73 -1.30 0.01
C THR A 388 -9.99 -1.34 1.35
N THR A 389 -10.65 -1.94 2.34
CA THR A 389 -10.03 -2.32 3.61
C THR A 389 -9.59 -3.78 3.53
N TYR A 390 -8.34 -4.03 3.89
CA TYR A 390 -7.73 -5.35 3.89
C TYR A 390 -7.50 -5.84 5.31
N PHE A 391 -7.79 -7.12 5.59
CA PHE A 391 -7.42 -7.79 6.83
C PHE A 391 -6.31 -8.82 6.57
N LEU A 392 -5.11 -8.56 7.09
CA LEU A 392 -4.00 -9.49 7.02
C LEU A 392 -4.13 -10.55 8.12
N SER A 393 -4.51 -11.76 7.73
CA SER A 393 -4.59 -12.92 8.63
C SER A 393 -3.34 -13.80 8.62
N GLY A 394 -2.39 -13.51 7.73
CA GLY A 394 -1.11 -14.22 7.59
C GLY A 394 -0.13 -13.48 6.69
N THR A 395 0.98 -14.14 6.34
CA THR A 395 1.99 -13.61 5.41
C THR A 395 1.43 -13.47 4.00
N CYS A 396 1.73 -12.36 3.33
CA CYS A 396 1.44 -12.12 1.92
C CYS A 396 2.75 -12.02 1.13
N ASN A 397 3.02 -12.99 0.26
CA ASN A 397 4.19 -12.98 -0.62
C ASN A 397 3.83 -12.40 -1.99
N LEU A 398 4.22 -11.15 -2.22
CA LEU A 398 3.87 -10.37 -3.40
C LEU A 398 5.03 -10.35 -4.40
N TYR A 399 4.77 -10.70 -5.64
CA TYR A 399 5.73 -10.75 -6.76
C TYR A 399 5.22 -9.90 -7.93
N GLY A 400 6.05 -9.66 -8.94
CA GLY A 400 5.71 -8.77 -10.05
C GLY A 400 5.58 -7.32 -9.57
N ASN A 401 4.65 -6.56 -10.13
CA ASN A 401 4.44 -5.16 -9.74
C ASN A 401 3.35 -5.01 -8.69
N THR A 402 3.73 -4.76 -7.44
CA THR A 402 2.76 -4.41 -6.40
C THR A 402 2.36 -2.95 -6.53
N THR A 403 1.07 -2.65 -6.53
CA THR A 403 0.57 -1.26 -6.51
C THR A 403 -0.11 -0.97 -5.18
N ILE A 404 0.28 0.12 -4.52
CA ILE A 404 -0.40 0.65 -3.34
C ILE A 404 -1.09 1.93 -3.77
N GLU A 405 -2.41 1.95 -3.82
CA GLU A 405 -3.16 3.16 -4.13
C GLU A 405 -3.49 3.94 -2.86
N GLY A 406 -3.52 5.27 -2.97
CA GLY A 406 -3.99 6.14 -1.89
C GLY A 406 -5.39 5.79 -1.42
N GLY A 407 -5.65 5.92 -0.12
CA GLY A 407 -6.94 5.65 0.53
C GLY A 407 -7.10 4.23 1.08
N CYS A 408 -6.25 3.27 0.70
CA CYS A 408 -6.37 1.90 1.20
C CYS A 408 -6.05 1.79 2.70
N VAL A 409 -6.73 0.87 3.38
CA VAL A 409 -6.54 0.60 4.81
C VAL A 409 -6.18 -0.86 5.00
N ILE A 410 -5.06 -1.14 5.66
CA ILE A 410 -4.53 -2.48 5.91
C ILE A 410 -4.54 -2.73 7.42
N LYS A 411 -5.33 -3.71 7.85
CA LYS A 411 -5.50 -4.09 9.25
C LYS A 411 -4.87 -5.45 9.52
N SER A 412 -4.00 -5.55 10.51
CA SER A 412 -3.35 -6.80 10.89
C SER A 412 -3.93 -7.38 12.19
N THR A 413 -3.82 -8.70 12.36
CA THR A 413 -4.00 -9.34 13.68
C THR A 413 -2.73 -9.24 14.52
N ASN A 414 -2.78 -9.57 15.82
CA ASN A 414 -1.62 -9.63 16.72
C ASN A 414 -0.69 -10.84 16.47
N GLY A 415 -0.74 -11.44 15.28
CA GLY A 415 0.02 -12.65 14.94
C GLY A 415 1.51 -12.35 14.73
N THR A 416 2.37 -13.23 15.24
CA THR A 416 3.84 -13.09 15.22
C THR A 416 4.49 -13.39 13.88
N SER A 417 3.73 -13.81 12.87
CA SER A 417 4.24 -14.10 11.51
C SER A 417 3.67 -13.19 10.43
N VAL A 418 2.62 -12.41 10.72
CA VAL A 418 1.87 -11.61 9.75
C VAL A 418 2.77 -10.52 9.16
N ARG A 419 2.96 -10.55 7.83
CA ARG A 419 3.77 -9.57 7.11
C ARG A 419 3.43 -9.47 5.62
N ILE A 420 3.75 -8.34 5.00
CA ILE A 420 3.75 -8.21 3.53
C ILE A 420 5.18 -8.23 3.03
N ASN A 421 5.49 -9.23 2.19
CA ASN A 421 6.77 -9.39 1.54
C ASN A 421 6.68 -8.90 0.09
N ILE A 422 7.42 -7.84 -0.24
CA ILE A 422 7.56 -7.30 -1.59
C ILE A 422 8.80 -7.94 -2.24
N ASN A 423 8.57 -8.94 -3.09
CA ASN A 423 9.59 -9.68 -3.85
C ASN A 423 9.65 -9.23 -5.32
N GLY A 424 8.98 -8.14 -5.66
CA GLY A 424 8.96 -7.55 -7.01
C GLY A 424 9.03 -6.03 -6.94
N THR A 425 8.58 -5.32 -7.97
CA THR A 425 8.57 -3.84 -7.97
C THR A 425 7.42 -3.29 -7.13
N LEU A 426 7.56 -2.05 -6.68
CA LEU A 426 6.50 -1.29 -6.02
C LEU A 426 6.15 -0.05 -6.85
N ASP A 427 4.86 0.15 -7.04
CA ASP A 427 4.24 1.37 -7.58
C ASP A 427 3.39 2.00 -6.46
N CYS A 428 3.94 3.01 -5.80
CA CYS A 428 3.28 3.73 -4.72
C CYS A 428 2.51 4.93 -5.31
N ARG A 429 1.18 4.86 -5.29
CA ARG A 429 0.26 5.88 -5.85
C ARG A 429 -0.56 6.57 -4.76
N THR A 430 0.03 6.70 -3.58
CA THR A 430 -0.49 7.46 -2.44
C THR A 430 -0.22 8.95 -2.65
N THR A 431 -0.97 9.80 -1.95
CA THR A 431 -0.75 11.25 -1.97
C THR A 431 -0.92 11.82 -0.56
N PRO A 432 -0.46 13.07 -0.28
CA PRO A 432 -0.56 13.67 1.05
C PRO A 432 -1.98 13.69 1.66
N TYR A 433 -3.04 13.82 0.86
CA TYR A 433 -4.44 13.78 1.34
C TYR A 433 -5.12 12.42 1.17
N ARG A 434 -4.43 11.43 0.60
CA ARG A 434 -4.90 10.05 0.45
C ARG A 434 -3.74 9.08 0.77
N PRO A 435 -3.27 9.03 2.02
CA PRO A 435 -2.23 8.08 2.40
C PRO A 435 -2.73 6.64 2.34
N ALA A 436 -1.83 5.68 2.50
CA ALA A 436 -2.19 4.31 2.87
C ALA A 436 -1.95 4.09 4.37
N VAL A 437 -2.88 3.42 5.06
CA VAL A 437 -2.80 3.27 6.54
C VAL A 437 -2.71 1.81 6.94
N PHE A 438 -1.65 1.47 7.67
CA PHE A 438 -1.38 0.16 8.26
C PHE A 438 -1.66 0.23 9.77
N THR A 439 -2.64 -0.53 10.25
CA THR A 439 -3.09 -0.50 11.65
C THR A 439 -3.54 -1.90 12.13
N GLY A 440 -4.08 -1.98 13.34
CA GLY A 440 -4.63 -3.21 13.92
C GLY A 440 -6.08 -3.48 13.55
N LYS A 441 -6.49 -4.75 13.59
CA LYS A 441 -7.91 -5.15 13.42
C LYS A 441 -8.87 -4.47 14.41
N ASP A 442 -8.34 -4.04 15.56
CA ASP A 442 -9.09 -3.39 16.63
C ASP A 442 -9.16 -1.86 16.50
N ASP A 443 -8.59 -1.30 15.42
CA ASP A 443 -8.74 0.12 15.09
C ASP A 443 -10.13 0.36 14.47
N ALA A 444 -11.02 0.99 15.22
CA ALA A 444 -12.35 1.37 14.75
C ALA A 444 -12.41 2.81 14.18
N SER A 445 -11.27 3.50 14.06
CA SER A 445 -11.21 4.91 13.64
C SER A 445 -10.96 5.16 12.16
N ILE A 446 -10.65 4.10 11.42
CA ILE A 446 -10.38 4.16 9.98
C ILE A 446 -10.67 2.83 9.31
N GLY A 447 -11.14 2.84 8.06
CA GLY A 447 -11.48 1.62 7.34
C GLY A 447 -12.70 0.88 7.89
N GLU A 448 -13.02 -0.23 7.23
CA GLU A 448 -14.09 -1.14 7.65
C GLU A 448 -13.80 -1.80 9.00
N ILE A 449 -14.85 -2.07 9.77
CA ILE A 449 -14.74 -2.79 11.04
C ILE A 449 -14.53 -4.27 10.76
N ILE A 450 -13.42 -4.84 11.25
CA ILE A 450 -13.15 -6.27 11.10
C ILE A 450 -13.93 -7.06 12.15
N THR A 451 -14.41 -8.25 11.79
CA THR A 451 -15.07 -9.17 12.72
C THR A 451 -14.23 -9.38 13.99
N GLY A 452 -14.83 -9.19 15.17
CA GLY A 452 -14.13 -9.30 16.45
C GLY A 452 -13.25 -8.09 16.83
N CYS A 453 -13.47 -6.93 16.21
CA CYS A 453 -12.87 -5.66 16.62
C CYS A 453 -13.32 -5.24 18.03
N THR A 454 -12.35 -4.92 18.89
CA THR A 454 -12.59 -4.48 20.28
C THR A 454 -12.60 -2.96 20.46
N SER A 455 -12.30 -2.18 19.41
CA SER A 455 -12.08 -0.73 19.47
C SER A 455 -10.97 -0.29 20.44
N ASN A 456 -10.10 -1.20 20.84
CA ASN A 456 -9.01 -0.94 21.78
C ASN A 456 -7.69 -1.51 21.24
N LEU A 457 -6.82 -0.61 20.77
CA LEU A 457 -5.52 -0.97 20.22
C LEU A 457 -4.50 -1.21 21.34
N VAL A 458 -4.24 -2.49 21.64
CA VAL A 458 -3.27 -2.92 22.66
C VAL A 458 -2.23 -3.86 22.05
N GLY A 459 -0.96 -3.70 22.46
CA GLY A 459 0.15 -4.48 21.90
C GLY A 459 0.51 -4.07 20.48
N TYR A 460 1.12 -5.02 19.75
CA TYR A 460 1.53 -4.86 18.36
C TYR A 460 0.63 -5.67 17.42
N TYR A 461 0.37 -5.13 16.24
CA TYR A 461 -0.45 -5.72 15.19
C TYR A 461 0.37 -5.92 13.93
N GLY A 462 0.57 -7.17 13.53
CA GLY A 462 1.51 -7.54 12.48
C GLY A 462 2.95 -7.59 12.99
N TYR A 463 3.71 -8.56 12.48
CA TYR A 463 5.14 -8.68 12.74
C TYR A 463 5.93 -7.66 11.92
N ILE A 464 5.73 -7.63 10.60
CA ILE A 464 6.35 -6.62 9.73
C ILE A 464 5.28 -5.98 8.84
N GLY A 465 5.16 -4.66 8.84
CA GLY A 465 4.24 -3.92 7.95
C GLY A 465 4.58 -4.14 6.48
N LEU A 466 5.76 -3.67 6.07
CA LEU A 466 6.33 -3.91 4.73
C LEU A 466 7.77 -4.44 4.83
N CYS A 467 8.02 -5.57 4.17
CA CYS A 467 9.32 -6.19 4.04
C CYS A 467 9.76 -6.16 2.58
N PHE A 468 10.86 -5.47 2.28
CA PHE A 468 11.41 -5.34 0.93
C PHE A 468 12.59 -6.27 0.74
N TYR A 469 12.54 -7.06 -0.33
CA TYR A 469 13.65 -7.86 -0.79
C TYR A 469 14.27 -7.22 -2.03
N ALA A 470 15.57 -7.42 -2.21
CA ALA A 470 16.29 -6.93 -3.38
C ALA A 470 15.72 -7.53 -4.69
N THR A 471 15.74 -6.72 -5.75
CA THR A 471 15.16 -7.04 -7.07
C THR A 471 16.13 -6.68 -8.18
N ALA A 472 15.71 -6.73 -9.45
CA ALA A 472 16.55 -6.26 -10.55
C ALA A 472 16.85 -4.75 -10.47
N THR A 473 15.92 -3.94 -9.94
CA THR A 473 16.08 -2.48 -9.82
C THR A 473 16.70 -2.07 -8.49
N ASN A 474 16.53 -2.87 -7.43
CA ASN A 474 17.01 -2.62 -6.06
C ASN A 474 16.60 -1.25 -5.48
N PHE A 475 15.62 -0.57 -6.07
CA PHE A 475 15.14 0.74 -5.65
C PHE A 475 13.64 0.70 -5.41
N PHE A 476 13.21 1.26 -4.28
CA PHE A 476 11.80 1.41 -3.94
C PHE A 476 11.54 2.84 -3.46
N SER A 477 10.52 3.47 -4.03
CA SER A 477 9.96 4.73 -3.51
C SER A 477 8.71 4.42 -2.68
N VAL A 478 8.71 4.85 -1.43
CA VAL A 478 7.62 4.65 -0.47
C VAL A 478 7.28 5.99 0.15
N HIS A 479 6.08 6.49 -0.08
CA HIS A 479 5.70 7.81 0.41
C HIS A 479 4.23 7.90 0.84
N ASP A 480 3.94 8.78 1.79
CA ASP A 480 2.57 9.03 2.29
C ASP A 480 1.91 7.76 2.89
N LEU A 481 2.62 7.06 3.79
CA LEU A 481 2.08 5.92 4.57
C LEU A 481 2.07 6.22 6.07
N ARG A 482 1.05 5.69 6.74
CA ARG A 482 0.96 5.69 8.21
C ARG A 482 1.00 4.26 8.76
N PHE A 483 1.89 4.02 9.70
CA PHE A 483 2.03 2.76 10.42
C PHE A 483 1.67 2.95 11.89
N ILE A 484 0.71 2.16 12.37
CA ILE A 484 0.17 2.23 13.73
C ILE A 484 0.34 0.87 14.39
N ARG A 485 1.21 0.82 15.40
CA ARG A 485 1.48 -0.36 16.23
C ARG A 485 1.96 -1.63 15.51
N PRO A 486 2.65 -1.63 14.36
CA PRO A 486 3.36 -2.84 13.95
C PRO A 486 4.51 -3.14 14.92
N ASP A 487 4.92 -4.41 15.01
CA ASP A 487 6.18 -4.74 15.68
C ASP A 487 7.34 -4.10 14.90
N CYS A 488 7.46 -4.35 13.59
CA CYS A 488 8.36 -3.62 12.70
C CYS A 488 7.57 -2.94 11.57
N ALA A 489 7.67 -1.62 11.37
CA ALA A 489 6.91 -0.96 10.31
C ALA A 489 7.48 -1.22 8.91
N VAL A 490 8.77 -0.93 8.71
CA VAL A 490 9.46 -1.15 7.42
C VAL A 490 10.78 -1.86 7.65
N LEU A 491 11.00 -2.93 6.88
CA LEU A 491 12.25 -3.68 6.81
C LEU A 491 12.75 -3.67 5.36
N GLY A 492 14.01 -3.32 5.15
CA GLY A 492 14.70 -3.49 3.87
C GLY A 492 15.88 -4.45 4.00
N ASP A 493 15.83 -5.56 3.25
CA ASP A 493 16.89 -6.56 3.17
C ASP A 493 18.17 -5.98 2.55
N THR A 494 19.27 -6.73 2.58
CA THR A 494 20.62 -6.31 2.11
C THR A 494 20.61 -5.79 0.65
N GLY A 495 21.42 -4.79 0.30
CA GLY A 495 21.70 -4.45 -1.11
C GLY A 495 20.56 -3.78 -1.90
N LEU A 496 19.61 -3.13 -1.23
CA LEU A 496 18.60 -2.25 -1.84
C LEU A 496 18.71 -0.81 -1.33
N THR A 497 18.05 0.11 -2.03
CA THR A 497 17.87 1.52 -1.66
C THR A 497 16.38 1.77 -1.44
N LEU A 498 16.03 2.35 -0.29
CA LEU A 498 14.69 2.86 -0.04
C LEU A 498 14.69 4.39 -0.05
N ASP A 499 13.79 4.97 -0.83
CA ASP A 499 13.45 6.39 -0.76
C ASP A 499 12.14 6.54 0.03
N LEU A 500 12.23 7.08 1.24
CA LEU A 500 11.14 7.16 2.21
C LEU A 500 10.72 8.61 2.42
N ALA A 501 9.47 8.96 2.15
CA ALA A 501 8.97 10.33 2.32
C ALA A 501 7.60 10.41 2.99
N ASN A 502 7.36 11.41 3.85
CA ASN A 502 6.04 11.65 4.47
C ASN A 502 5.48 10.40 5.22
N LEU A 503 6.31 9.72 6.00
CA LEU A 503 5.88 8.54 6.75
C LEU A 503 5.65 8.84 8.22
N GLN A 504 4.56 8.27 8.77
CA GLN A 504 4.21 8.38 10.17
C GLN A 504 4.32 7.01 10.85
N PHE A 505 5.14 6.93 11.90
CA PHE A 505 5.35 5.73 12.71
C PHE A 505 4.82 5.97 14.13
N LEU A 506 3.71 5.34 14.47
CA LEU A 506 3.00 5.56 15.73
C LEU A 506 2.99 4.27 16.54
N HIS A 507 3.57 4.30 17.74
CA HIS A 507 3.57 3.17 18.69
C HIS A 507 4.21 1.88 18.16
N CYS A 508 5.15 1.98 17.22
CA CYS A 508 5.88 0.81 16.70
C CYS A 508 6.90 0.28 17.72
N ASN A 509 7.17 -1.02 17.74
CA ASN A 509 8.37 -1.51 18.45
C ASN A 509 9.63 -1.03 17.72
N VAL A 510 9.70 -1.26 16.41
CA VAL A 510 10.73 -0.79 15.50
C VAL A 510 10.06 -0.06 14.34
N ALA A 511 10.42 1.20 14.11
CA ALA A 511 9.92 1.91 12.94
C ALA A 511 10.66 1.47 11.66
N LEU A 512 11.99 1.62 11.64
CA LEU A 512 12.81 1.31 10.47
C LEU A 512 13.90 0.29 10.80
N ARG A 513 13.99 -0.76 9.97
CA ARG A 513 15.04 -1.79 10.05
C ARG A 513 15.84 -1.89 8.75
N PRO A 514 16.84 -1.00 8.55
CA PRO A 514 17.83 -1.17 7.47
C PRO A 514 18.83 -2.26 7.86
N CYS A 515 18.84 -3.39 7.15
CA CYS A 515 19.79 -4.49 7.46
C CYS A 515 21.22 -4.17 6.98
N THR A 516 21.39 -3.62 5.77
CA THR A 516 22.66 -3.09 5.21
C THR A 516 22.42 -2.07 4.08
N THR A 517 21.38 -1.25 4.22
CA THR A 517 20.80 -0.47 3.12
C THR A 517 20.83 1.02 3.39
N ASP A 518 21.13 1.79 2.34
CA ASP A 518 21.05 3.25 2.39
C ASP A 518 19.60 3.66 2.21
N TYR A 519 19.04 4.30 3.23
CA TYR A 519 17.74 4.96 3.16
C TYR A 519 17.95 6.44 2.95
N THR A 520 17.30 6.98 1.91
CA THR A 520 17.08 8.42 1.81
C THR A 520 15.74 8.72 2.44
N MET A 521 15.72 9.60 3.44
CA MET A 521 14.51 9.81 4.24
C MET A 521 14.16 11.29 4.34
N ARG A 522 12.88 11.61 4.17
CA ARG A 522 12.37 12.99 4.15
C ARG A 522 11.06 13.12 4.91
N ASN A 523 10.95 14.10 5.78
CA ASN A 523 9.74 14.43 6.54
C ASN A 523 9.12 13.19 7.22
N LEU A 524 9.75 12.73 8.31
CA LEU A 524 9.29 11.54 9.05
C LEU A 524 8.83 11.88 10.47
N LEU A 525 7.73 11.26 10.91
CA LEU A 525 7.23 11.35 12.29
C LEU A 525 7.40 10.02 13.01
N PHE A 526 8.12 10.03 14.13
CA PHE A 526 8.27 8.91 15.05
C PHE A 526 7.63 9.27 16.39
N SER A 527 6.52 8.62 16.73
CA SER A 527 5.74 8.92 17.93
C SER A 527 5.58 7.67 18.77
N GLN A 528 6.10 7.69 20.00
CA GLN A 528 5.96 6.62 20.97
C GLN A 528 6.51 5.26 20.49
N CYS A 529 7.57 5.29 19.68
CA CYS A 529 8.24 4.07 19.23
C CYS A 529 9.24 3.56 20.29
N THR A 530 9.39 2.24 20.42
CA THR A 530 10.49 1.70 21.24
C THR A 530 11.83 2.02 20.58
N SER A 531 11.98 1.76 19.29
CA SER A 531 13.17 2.10 18.52
C SER A 531 12.78 2.76 17.19
N ALA A 532 13.34 3.93 16.90
CA ALA A 532 13.15 4.54 15.58
C ALA A 532 13.93 3.75 14.51
N PHE A 533 15.18 3.41 14.81
CA PHE A 533 16.04 2.61 13.95
C PHE A 533 16.56 1.37 14.66
N PHE A 534 16.49 0.23 13.98
CA PHE A 534 17.20 -0.99 14.34
C PHE A 534 18.17 -1.34 13.22
N ASN A 535 19.48 -1.28 13.47
CA ASN A 535 20.47 -1.61 12.46
C ASN A 535 21.50 -2.60 13.01
N SER A 536 21.79 -3.65 12.25
CA SER A 536 22.81 -4.64 12.61
C SER A 536 24.17 -4.39 11.95
N SER A 537 24.30 -3.34 11.12
CA SER A 537 25.48 -3.04 10.29
C SER A 537 26.06 -1.63 10.52
N SER A 538 27.21 -1.34 9.89
CA SER A 538 27.94 -0.06 9.98
C SER A 538 27.47 1.00 8.98
N VAL A 539 26.18 1.02 8.62
CA VAL A 539 25.63 1.95 7.61
C VAL A 539 25.31 3.31 8.23
N THR A 540 25.51 4.38 7.45
CA THR A 540 25.14 5.75 7.82
C THR A 540 23.96 6.22 6.98
N ASN A 541 22.82 6.47 7.62
CA ASN A 541 21.59 6.90 6.93
C ASN A 541 21.35 8.40 7.08
N THR A 542 20.76 9.04 6.07
CA THR A 542 20.44 10.47 6.07
C THR A 542 18.92 10.70 6.21
N LEU A 543 18.55 11.63 7.08
CA LEU A 543 17.16 12.03 7.31
C LEU A 543 17.04 13.55 7.33
N GLU A 544 16.33 14.08 6.33
CA GLU A 544 15.98 15.50 6.24
C GLU A 544 14.56 15.71 6.76
N HIS A 545 14.38 16.58 7.75
CA HIS A 545 13.11 16.83 8.43
C HIS A 545 12.53 15.64 9.18
N ALA A 546 12.55 15.72 10.51
CA ALA A 546 11.93 14.69 11.33
C ALA A 546 11.51 15.18 12.70
N THR A 547 10.48 14.54 13.25
CA THR A 547 10.12 14.65 14.66
C THR A 547 10.16 13.29 15.32
N PHE A 548 10.92 13.19 16.41
CA PHE A 548 10.93 12.05 17.32
C PHE A 548 10.31 12.49 18.64
N HIS A 549 9.22 11.86 19.05
CA HIS A 549 8.54 12.18 20.30
C HIS A 549 8.27 10.92 21.11
N TYR A 550 8.76 10.88 22.36
CA TYR A 550 8.68 9.71 23.24
C TYR A 550 9.27 8.43 22.62
N VAL A 551 10.43 8.56 21.96
CA VAL A 551 11.15 7.41 21.41
C VAL A 551 12.15 6.88 22.43
N THR A 552 12.11 5.58 22.75
CA THR A 552 13.05 5.03 23.76
C THR A 552 14.47 4.98 23.21
N ASN A 553 14.66 4.44 22.00
CA ASN A 553 15.95 4.37 21.32
C ASN A 553 15.85 5.10 19.98
N LEU A 554 16.62 6.18 19.79
CA LEU A 554 16.81 6.75 18.46
C LEU A 554 17.42 5.70 17.54
N PHE A 555 18.41 4.97 18.04
CA PHE A 555 19.13 3.92 17.33
C PHE A 555 19.41 2.75 18.28
N TYR A 556 18.99 1.55 17.90
CA TYR A 556 19.18 0.32 18.69
C TYR A 556 20.05 -0.68 17.93
N ALA A 557 21.12 -1.15 18.60
CA ALA A 557 22.16 -2.06 18.11
C ALA A 557 23.05 -1.50 16.95
N GLY A 558 24.28 -2.02 16.80
CA GLY A 558 25.18 -1.73 15.67
C GLY A 558 26.22 -0.61 15.87
N THR A 559 27.11 -0.44 14.88
CA THR A 559 28.14 0.62 14.78
C THR A 559 27.79 1.70 13.74
N GLY A 560 26.60 1.63 13.13
CA GLY A 560 26.09 2.62 12.18
C GLY A 560 25.78 3.98 12.83
N SER A 561 25.46 4.97 12.01
CA SER A 561 25.12 6.33 12.48
C SER A 561 23.97 6.96 11.70
N LEU A 562 23.36 8.02 12.24
CA LEU A 562 22.34 8.83 11.57
C LEU A 562 22.85 10.24 11.31
N ASN A 563 22.69 10.72 10.08
CA ASN A 563 22.88 12.12 9.72
C ASN A 563 21.51 12.81 9.67
N LEU A 564 21.26 13.68 10.65
CA LEU A 564 19.99 14.37 10.80
C LEU A 564 20.10 15.83 10.38
N THR A 565 19.16 16.30 9.57
CA THR A 565 19.02 17.73 9.25
C THR A 565 17.62 18.18 9.63
N ASN A 566 17.53 19.30 10.35
CA ASN A 566 16.26 19.94 10.75
C ASN A 566 15.34 18.96 11.51
N ALA A 567 15.80 18.45 12.65
CA ALA A 567 15.09 17.43 13.42
C ALA A 567 14.80 17.85 14.87
N LEU A 568 13.61 17.50 15.37
CA LEU A 568 13.21 17.64 16.77
C LEU A 568 13.26 16.28 17.47
N LEU A 569 14.03 16.18 18.55
CA LEU A 569 14.13 14.98 19.38
C LEU A 569 13.59 15.31 20.77
N VAL A 570 12.30 15.06 20.99
CA VAL A 570 11.55 15.46 22.18
C VAL A 570 11.26 14.23 23.04
N GLY A 571 11.81 14.17 24.24
CA GLY A 571 11.62 13.03 25.14
C GLY A 571 12.24 11.72 24.61
N VAL A 572 13.39 11.82 23.93
CA VAL A 572 14.15 10.64 23.46
C VAL A 572 15.10 10.18 24.56
N SER A 573 15.03 8.90 24.96
CA SER A 573 15.80 8.40 26.11
C SER A 573 17.25 8.01 25.75
N ASN A 574 17.44 7.23 24.69
CA ASN A 574 18.75 6.76 24.23
C ASN A 574 19.03 7.29 22.82
N TYR A 575 20.01 8.17 22.67
CA TYR A 575 20.23 8.96 21.45
C TYR A 575 21.70 9.00 21.00
N THR A 576 22.52 8.02 21.36
CA THR A 576 23.90 7.92 20.84
C THR A 576 23.91 7.62 19.33
N ASN A 577 25.04 7.93 18.66
CA ASN A 577 25.31 7.59 17.25
C ASN A 577 24.54 8.40 16.19
N TYR A 578 24.37 9.72 16.39
CA TYR A 578 23.96 10.62 15.32
C TYR A 578 24.90 11.84 15.20
N ALA A 579 24.98 12.38 14.00
CA ALA A 579 25.49 13.71 13.70
C ALA A 579 24.38 14.52 13.04
N GLY A 580 24.42 15.85 13.10
CA GLY A 580 23.39 16.62 12.42
C GLY A 580 23.50 18.12 12.50
N GLN A 581 22.66 18.78 11.69
CA GLN A 581 22.54 20.24 11.61
C GLN A 581 21.11 20.66 11.93
N ALA A 582 20.95 21.69 12.77
CA ALA A 582 19.64 22.13 13.27
C ALA A 582 18.84 20.96 13.89
N VAL A 583 19.50 20.24 14.81
CA VAL A 583 18.91 19.14 15.57
C VAL A 583 18.77 19.59 17.01
N TYR A 584 17.54 19.58 17.54
CA TYR A 584 17.24 20.06 18.89
C TYR A 584 16.77 18.90 19.78
N MET A 585 17.53 18.67 20.85
CA MET A 585 17.22 17.70 21.90
C MET A 585 16.46 18.39 23.03
N LEU A 586 15.26 17.92 23.34
CA LEU A 586 14.37 18.56 24.31
C LEU A 586 13.78 17.50 25.25
N PRO A 587 13.59 17.80 26.55
CA PRO A 587 12.92 16.89 27.46
C PRO A 587 11.44 16.71 27.07
N ALA A 588 10.83 15.61 27.51
CA ALA A 588 9.41 15.32 27.28
C ALA A 588 8.45 16.38 27.84
N THR A 589 8.89 17.17 28.83
CA THR A 589 8.12 18.25 29.46
C THR A 589 8.14 19.56 28.68
N SER A 590 8.87 19.64 27.56
CA SER A 590 8.91 20.84 26.73
C SER A 590 7.59 21.02 25.96
N ASN A 591 7.03 22.23 26.02
CA ASN A 591 5.83 22.62 25.25
C ASN A 591 6.19 22.92 23.79
N VAL A 592 6.69 21.92 23.07
CA VAL A 592 7.11 22.05 21.67
C VAL A 592 5.92 22.03 20.72
N PHE A 593 4.94 21.18 21.03
CA PHE A 593 3.79 20.93 20.17
C PHE A 593 2.50 21.43 20.80
N GLN A 594 1.53 21.76 19.95
CA GLN A 594 0.14 21.97 20.31
C GLN A 594 -0.75 20.95 19.58
N THR A 595 -1.84 20.55 20.23
CA THR A 595 -2.82 19.61 19.68
C THR A 595 -4.07 20.36 19.25
N VAL A 596 -4.50 20.15 18.00
CA VAL A 596 -5.80 20.62 17.51
C VAL A 596 -6.48 19.46 16.80
N GLY A 597 -7.65 19.08 17.31
CA GLY A 597 -8.33 17.89 16.82
C GLY A 597 -7.60 16.60 17.12
N ALA A 598 -7.42 15.76 16.11
CA ALA A 598 -6.65 14.52 16.16
C ALA A 598 -5.17 14.70 15.79
N GLY A 599 -4.72 15.92 15.47
CA GLY A 599 -3.32 16.22 15.12
C GLY A 599 -2.56 16.75 16.33
N ARG A 600 -1.49 16.05 16.74
CA ARG A 600 -0.75 16.32 17.98
C ARG A 600 0.59 17.04 17.79
N TYR A 601 1.08 17.15 16.55
CA TYR A 601 2.45 17.56 16.25
C TYR A 601 2.56 18.91 15.53
N TYR A 602 1.53 19.76 15.64
CA TYR A 602 1.66 21.15 15.20
C TYR A 602 2.63 21.88 16.14
N LEU A 603 3.49 22.74 15.61
CA LEU A 603 4.38 23.55 16.45
C LEU A 603 3.55 24.53 17.28
N ALA A 604 3.88 24.67 18.57
CA ALA A 604 3.23 25.60 19.47
C ALA A 604 3.28 27.06 18.96
N ASP A 605 2.36 27.89 19.45
CA ASP A 605 2.35 29.32 19.12
C ASP A 605 3.68 29.97 19.55
N ASN A 606 4.23 30.84 18.69
CA ASN A 606 5.56 31.45 18.87
C ASN A 606 6.70 30.45 19.07
N SER A 607 6.58 29.24 18.51
CA SER A 607 7.63 28.22 18.57
C SER A 607 8.97 28.77 18.03
N PRO A 608 10.08 28.58 18.76
CA PRO A 608 11.42 28.99 18.30
C PRO A 608 11.96 28.09 17.17
N PHE A 609 11.19 27.08 16.77
CA PHE A 609 11.54 26.12 15.73
C PHE A 609 10.94 26.50 14.37
N ARG A 610 10.23 27.63 14.29
CA ARG A 610 9.77 28.21 13.03
C ARG A 610 10.89 29.00 12.37
N ASP A 611 11.03 28.88 11.05
CA ASP A 611 12.09 29.54 10.26
C ASP A 611 13.52 29.30 10.76
N ALA A 612 13.74 28.24 11.55
CA ALA A 612 14.98 27.97 12.25
C ALA A 612 15.86 26.90 11.57
N GLY A 613 15.32 26.26 10.53
CA GLY A 613 15.95 25.18 9.80
C GLY A 613 17.02 25.63 8.80
N ARG A 614 17.81 24.67 8.36
CA ARG A 614 18.76 24.78 7.25
C ARG A 614 18.03 24.74 5.93
N THR A 615 18.48 25.58 4.99
CA THR A 615 17.93 25.70 3.63
C THR A 615 18.64 24.84 2.59
N ASN A 616 19.85 24.33 2.89
CA ASN A 616 20.59 23.43 1.99
C ASN A 616 20.01 22.01 2.06
N LEU A 617 18.82 21.85 1.48
CA LEU A 617 18.04 20.61 1.44
C LEU A 617 17.90 20.13 0.01
N THR A 618 17.56 18.86 -0.18
CA THR A 618 17.25 18.35 -1.52
C THR A 618 16.00 19.03 -2.09
N ALA A 619 15.92 19.17 -3.42
CA ALA A 619 14.74 19.77 -4.09
C ALA A 619 13.43 19.01 -3.76
N ALA A 620 13.52 17.69 -3.57
CA ALA A 620 12.39 16.87 -3.13
C ALA A 620 11.92 17.24 -1.71
N THR A 621 12.84 17.47 -0.77
CA THR A 621 12.51 17.91 0.60
C THR A 621 11.90 19.31 0.59
N LEU A 622 12.47 20.25 -0.17
CA LEU A 622 11.92 21.61 -0.28
C LEU A 622 10.48 21.61 -0.81
N LYS A 623 10.19 20.77 -1.81
CA LYS A 623 8.81 20.62 -2.32
C LYS A 623 7.83 20.17 -1.24
N ILE A 624 8.23 19.21 -0.40
CA ILE A 624 7.40 18.72 0.71
C ILE A 624 7.15 19.86 1.72
N ILE A 625 8.19 20.58 2.10
CA ILE A 625 8.12 21.69 3.07
C ILE A 625 7.19 22.79 2.57
N GLN A 626 7.41 23.26 1.34
CA GLN A 626 6.66 24.36 0.74
C GLN A 626 5.17 24.05 0.53
N GLN A 627 4.80 22.76 0.51
CA GLN A 627 3.41 22.32 0.42
C GLN A 627 2.81 21.95 1.79
N GLY A 628 3.67 21.73 2.78
CA GLY A 628 3.30 21.32 4.14
C GLY A 628 3.14 22.49 5.10
N THR A 629 2.72 22.15 6.32
CA THR A 629 2.54 23.11 7.40
C THR A 629 2.91 22.52 8.76
N THR A 630 3.38 23.38 9.65
CA THR A 630 3.51 23.12 11.08
C THR A 630 2.47 23.89 11.90
N TYR A 631 1.60 24.69 11.26
CA TYR A 631 0.52 25.43 11.89
C TYR A 631 -0.74 24.57 12.00
N PRO A 632 -1.50 24.65 13.10
CA PRO A 632 -2.75 23.93 13.20
C PRO A 632 -3.86 24.55 12.31
N PRO A 633 -4.81 23.74 11.81
CA PRO A 633 -6.03 24.23 11.16
C PRO A 633 -6.94 25.03 12.11
N LEU A 634 -7.81 25.86 11.54
CA LEU A 634 -8.89 26.50 12.29
C LEU A 634 -10.13 25.61 12.38
N ILE A 635 -10.71 25.48 13.58
CA ILE A 635 -11.98 24.76 13.78
C ILE A 635 -13.17 25.68 13.44
N ARG A 636 -14.11 25.19 12.63
CA ARG A 636 -15.35 25.88 12.26
C ARG A 636 -16.57 25.02 12.57
N THR A 637 -17.42 25.52 13.47
CA THR A 637 -18.67 24.86 13.90
C THR A 637 -19.86 25.80 14.03
N ASN A 638 -19.68 27.06 13.63
CA ASN A 638 -20.69 28.11 13.75
C ASN A 638 -21.53 28.27 12.48
N LYS A 639 -22.63 29.02 12.61
CA LYS A 639 -23.48 29.44 11.49
C LYS A 639 -23.04 30.83 11.01
N VAL A 640 -22.95 31.03 9.70
CA VAL A 640 -22.78 32.32 9.03
C VAL A 640 -24.10 32.77 8.39
N THR A 641 -24.41 34.06 8.56
CA THR A 641 -25.63 34.71 8.05
C THR A 641 -25.32 35.85 7.08
N THR A 642 -24.05 36.09 6.80
CA THR A 642 -23.53 37.08 5.87
C THR A 642 -22.53 36.39 4.96
N SER A 643 -22.44 36.85 3.70
CA SER A 643 -21.48 36.27 2.76
C SER A 643 -20.07 36.33 3.34
N THR A 644 -19.37 35.20 3.28
CA THR A 644 -18.09 34.97 3.96
C THR A 644 -17.12 34.30 3.00
N THR A 645 -15.90 34.83 2.92
CA THR A 645 -14.81 34.23 2.15
C THR A 645 -13.81 33.56 3.10
N LEU A 646 -13.41 32.34 2.78
CA LEU A 646 -12.44 31.54 3.52
C LEU A 646 -11.16 31.42 2.69
N PRO A 647 -10.07 32.11 3.08
CA PRO A 647 -8.76 31.97 2.45
C PRO A 647 -8.01 30.75 3.01
N GLN A 648 -6.83 30.45 2.45
CA GLN A 648 -5.86 29.59 3.12
C GLN A 648 -5.42 30.24 4.44
N VAL A 649 -5.34 29.45 5.52
CA VAL A 649 -4.99 29.95 6.87
C VAL A 649 -3.93 29.11 7.57
N ALA A 650 -3.76 27.83 7.18
CA ALA A 650 -2.63 27.07 7.66
C ALA A 650 -1.39 27.53 6.90
N GLY A 651 -0.48 28.19 7.61
CA GLY A 651 0.74 28.75 7.02
C GLY A 651 1.55 27.66 6.35
N ARG A 652 1.60 27.66 5.02
CA ARG A 652 2.52 26.83 4.25
C ARG A 652 3.93 27.35 4.47
N ASP A 653 4.90 26.45 4.59
CA ASP A 653 6.26 26.82 4.90
C ASP A 653 7.02 27.33 3.65
N LEU A 654 6.74 28.58 3.30
CA LEU A 654 7.28 29.27 2.12
C LEU A 654 8.52 30.11 2.44
N SER A 655 8.89 30.23 3.71
CA SER A 655 10.02 31.03 4.20
C SER A 655 11.23 30.16 4.52
N GLY A 656 11.95 30.42 5.61
CA GLY A 656 13.00 29.51 6.05
C GLY A 656 12.35 28.22 6.56
N PRO A 657 12.92 27.03 6.32
CA PRO A 657 12.30 25.79 6.79
C PRO A 657 12.07 25.78 8.30
N ASP A 658 10.85 25.46 8.72
CA ASP A 658 10.54 25.06 10.07
C ASP A 658 11.26 23.75 10.40
N ILE A 659 11.48 23.48 11.68
CA ILE A 659 12.15 22.25 12.13
C ILE A 659 11.11 21.25 12.59
N GLY A 660 11.14 20.05 12.01
CA GLY A 660 10.33 18.92 12.46
C GLY A 660 9.37 18.40 11.39
N TRP A 661 8.25 17.84 11.87
CA TRP A 661 7.24 17.20 11.04
C TRP A 661 6.34 18.24 10.40
N HIS A 662 6.16 18.11 9.09
CA HIS A 662 5.22 18.91 8.31
C HIS A 662 4.01 18.07 7.95
N TYR A 663 2.82 18.54 8.33
CA TYR A 663 1.57 17.97 7.86
C TYR A 663 1.28 18.41 6.43
N PRO A 664 0.57 17.58 5.63
CA PRO A 664 -0.27 18.09 4.56
C PRO A 664 -1.15 19.25 5.09
N SER A 665 -1.16 20.37 4.39
CA SER A 665 -1.82 21.59 4.88
C SER A 665 -3.34 21.45 4.90
N VAL A 666 -3.94 21.39 6.09
CA VAL A 666 -5.40 21.52 6.26
C VAL A 666 -5.67 22.90 6.82
N ASP A 667 -6.48 23.69 6.14
CA ASP A 667 -6.81 25.07 6.55
C ASP A 667 -7.94 25.06 7.60
N TYR A 668 -8.95 24.21 7.39
CA TYR A 668 -10.13 24.17 8.24
C TYR A 668 -10.53 22.75 8.65
N LEU A 669 -10.82 22.59 9.94
CA LEU A 669 -11.54 21.42 10.48
C LEU A 669 -13.00 21.81 10.67
N MET A 670 -13.92 21.17 9.94
CA MET A 670 -15.32 21.58 9.90
C MET A 670 -16.28 20.52 10.44
N SER A 671 -17.23 20.97 11.23
CA SER A 671 -18.44 20.22 11.56
C SER A 671 -19.62 21.17 11.68
N TRP A 672 -20.73 20.88 10.99
CA TRP A 672 -21.97 21.68 11.00
C TRP A 672 -21.75 23.18 10.73
N TYR A 673 -20.74 23.52 9.92
CA TYR A 673 -20.48 24.90 9.54
C TYR A 673 -21.54 25.36 8.53
N ALA A 674 -22.47 26.19 9.00
CA ALA A 674 -23.72 26.44 8.27
C ALA A 674 -23.75 27.80 7.56
N ALA A 675 -24.15 27.85 6.29
CA ALA A 675 -24.48 29.08 5.57
C ALA A 675 -26.01 29.27 5.50
N SER A 676 -26.49 30.50 5.63
CA SER A 676 -27.93 30.79 5.78
C SER A 676 -28.30 32.22 5.42
N ASN A 677 -29.60 32.58 5.47
CA ASN A 677 -30.10 33.90 5.09
C ASN A 677 -29.66 34.31 3.68
N ALA A 678 -29.68 33.35 2.75
CA ALA A 678 -29.18 33.55 1.38
C ALA A 678 -27.73 34.08 1.30
N SER A 679 -26.87 33.76 2.28
CA SER A 679 -25.45 34.11 2.26
C SER A 679 -24.64 33.25 1.29
N THR A 680 -23.58 33.82 0.72
CA THR A 680 -22.58 33.08 -0.05
C THR A 680 -21.37 32.71 0.82
N LEU A 681 -21.04 31.42 0.89
CA LEU A 681 -19.78 30.93 1.43
C LEU A 681 -18.81 30.68 0.27
N THR A 682 -17.69 31.41 0.23
CA THR A 682 -16.67 31.30 -0.81
C THR A 682 -15.40 30.67 -0.22
N LEU A 683 -14.88 29.62 -0.84
CA LEU A 683 -13.55 29.05 -0.54
C LEU A 683 -12.60 29.45 -1.67
N GLU A 684 -11.52 30.15 -1.32
CA GLU A 684 -10.48 30.57 -2.27
C GLU A 684 -9.65 29.38 -2.78
N ALA A 685 -8.82 29.62 -3.79
CA ALA A 685 -8.02 28.59 -4.41
C ALA A 685 -6.98 27.99 -3.46
N GLY A 686 -6.85 26.66 -3.49
CA GLY A 686 -5.92 25.88 -2.68
C GLY A 686 -6.38 25.64 -1.24
N VAL A 687 -7.62 25.99 -0.88
CA VAL A 687 -8.15 25.74 0.47
C VAL A 687 -8.37 24.25 0.69
N ALA A 688 -7.89 23.75 1.83
CA ALA A 688 -8.10 22.38 2.29
C ALA A 688 -9.03 22.32 3.51
N VAL A 689 -10.06 21.49 3.43
CA VAL A 689 -11.10 21.30 4.45
C VAL A 689 -11.18 19.83 4.84
N ALA A 690 -11.08 19.56 6.14
CA ALA A 690 -11.26 18.24 6.70
C ALA A 690 -12.49 18.18 7.61
N ALA A 691 -13.39 17.22 7.39
CA ALA A 691 -14.53 16.97 8.27
C ALA A 691 -14.09 16.18 9.49
N PHE A 692 -14.71 16.40 10.66
CA PHE A 692 -14.55 15.54 11.84
C PHE A 692 -15.85 14.99 12.42
N GLU A 693 -17.00 15.26 11.81
CA GLU A 693 -18.27 14.61 12.13
C GLU A 693 -19.03 14.25 10.85
N ASN A 694 -20.33 13.95 10.95
CA ASN A 694 -21.13 13.52 9.80
C ASN A 694 -21.32 14.63 8.75
N THR A 695 -21.42 15.89 9.17
CA THR A 695 -21.68 17.01 8.25
C THR A 695 -20.59 18.05 8.43
N GLY A 696 -19.88 18.38 7.35
CA GLY A 696 -18.88 19.44 7.39
C GLY A 696 -19.51 20.80 7.17
N ILE A 697 -20.10 20.99 6.00
CA ILE A 697 -20.75 22.23 5.57
C ILE A 697 -22.25 21.99 5.43
N TRP A 698 -23.07 22.89 5.98
CA TRP A 698 -24.52 22.87 5.83
C TRP A 698 -25.01 24.11 5.10
N LEU A 699 -25.67 23.94 3.96
CA LEU A 699 -26.27 25.01 3.19
C LEU A 699 -27.78 25.08 3.47
N GLN A 700 -28.25 26.18 4.06
CA GLN A 700 -29.66 26.44 4.36
C GLN A 700 -30.31 27.33 3.27
N ASP A 701 -31.56 27.74 3.49
CA ASP A 701 -32.40 28.49 2.55
C ASP A 701 -31.66 29.58 1.76
N GLY A 702 -31.69 29.42 0.43
CA GLY A 702 -31.13 30.35 -0.56
C GLY A 702 -29.61 30.54 -0.51
N SER A 703 -28.89 29.82 0.35
CA SER A 703 -27.44 29.98 0.50
C SER A 703 -26.68 29.41 -0.71
N THR A 704 -25.47 29.91 -0.92
CA THR A 704 -24.60 29.48 -2.03
C THR A 704 -23.23 29.08 -1.51
N LEU A 705 -22.71 27.94 -1.97
CA LEU A 705 -21.31 27.54 -1.82
C LEU A 705 -20.56 27.75 -3.13
N VAL A 706 -19.49 28.54 -3.09
CA VAL A 706 -18.56 28.74 -4.19
C VAL A 706 -17.19 28.18 -3.79
N CYS A 707 -16.78 27.07 -4.38
CA CYS A 707 -15.49 26.43 -4.12
C CYS A 707 -14.71 26.38 -5.44
N GLU A 708 -13.74 27.27 -5.61
CA GLU A 708 -12.98 27.38 -6.85
C GLU A 708 -11.47 27.37 -6.62
N GLY A 709 -10.84 26.27 -7.02
CA GLY A 709 -9.40 26.16 -7.15
C GLY A 709 -8.88 26.64 -8.51
N THR A 710 -7.58 26.48 -8.69
CA THR A 710 -6.90 26.58 -9.99
C THR A 710 -6.30 25.22 -10.37
N ALA A 711 -5.77 25.08 -11.59
CA ALA A 711 -5.12 23.86 -12.03
C ALA A 711 -3.94 23.42 -11.14
N LEU A 712 -3.25 24.37 -10.49
CA LEU A 712 -2.11 24.13 -9.60
C LEU A 712 -2.48 24.21 -8.11
N GLN A 713 -3.54 24.93 -7.75
CA GLN A 713 -4.01 25.11 -6.37
C GLN A 713 -5.45 24.62 -6.28
N ARG A 714 -5.61 23.30 -6.34
CA ARG A 714 -6.91 22.63 -6.24
C ARG A 714 -7.40 22.65 -4.79
N ASN A 715 -8.70 22.88 -4.60
CA ASN A 715 -9.31 22.80 -3.27
C ASN A 715 -9.41 21.33 -2.84
N GLN A 716 -9.26 21.04 -1.55
CA GLN A 716 -9.17 19.67 -1.04
C GLN A 716 -10.24 19.42 0.00
N PHE A 717 -11.13 18.47 -0.24
CA PHE A 717 -12.13 17.99 0.72
C PHE A 717 -11.80 16.57 1.15
N LEU A 718 -11.75 16.34 2.45
CA LEU A 718 -11.33 15.08 3.05
C LEU A 718 -11.93 14.90 4.45
N ARG A 719 -11.66 13.75 5.06
CA ARG A 719 -11.87 13.51 6.50
C ARG A 719 -10.58 13.76 7.28
N TYR A 720 -10.68 14.21 8.54
CA TYR A 720 -9.52 14.52 9.39
C TYR A 720 -8.51 13.38 9.49
N ASN A 721 -8.98 12.13 9.53
CA ASN A 721 -8.14 10.94 9.73
C ASN A 721 -7.23 10.64 8.52
N ALA A 722 -7.47 11.25 7.35
CA ALA A 722 -6.55 11.19 6.21
C ALA A 722 -5.25 12.00 6.46
N VAL A 723 -5.25 12.98 7.36
CA VAL A 723 -4.07 13.82 7.67
C VAL A 723 -3.62 13.69 9.12
N GLN A 724 -4.58 13.80 10.05
CA GLN A 724 -4.32 13.75 11.48
C GLN A 724 -4.18 12.31 11.99
N GLU A 725 -3.19 12.11 12.84
CA GLU A 725 -2.59 10.80 13.11
C GLU A 725 -3.17 10.05 14.31
N ALA A 726 -3.91 10.73 15.20
CA ALA A 726 -4.47 10.06 16.37
C ALA A 726 -5.59 9.08 15.98
N THR A 727 -5.54 7.86 16.53
CA THR A 727 -6.56 6.81 16.37
C THR A 727 -7.76 7.07 17.29
N THR A 728 -8.41 8.21 17.09
CA THR A 728 -9.61 8.60 17.83
C THR A 728 -10.77 8.75 16.86
N ASN A 729 -11.96 8.31 17.30
CA ASN A 729 -13.21 8.69 16.68
C ASN A 729 -13.56 10.09 17.16
N TRP A 730 -13.05 11.09 16.45
CA TRP A 730 -13.50 12.45 16.65
C TRP A 730 -14.91 12.54 16.05
N GLY A 731 -15.89 12.95 16.85
CA GLY A 731 -17.30 13.01 16.42
C GLY A 731 -18.13 11.75 16.69
N VAL A 732 -19.43 11.83 16.36
CA VAL A 732 -20.44 10.80 16.69
C VAL A 732 -20.65 9.75 15.58
N ASN A 733 -20.16 9.97 14.36
CA ASN A 733 -20.35 9.09 13.21
C ASN A 733 -19.07 9.01 12.34
N THR A 734 -18.66 7.80 11.97
CA THR A 734 -17.28 7.46 11.57
C THR A 734 -17.04 7.24 10.08
N TRP A 735 -18.07 7.34 9.23
CA TRP A 735 -17.98 6.80 7.86
C TRP A 735 -18.31 7.77 6.72
N ALA A 736 -18.31 9.09 6.91
CA ALA A 736 -18.50 10.06 5.80
C ALA A 736 -17.21 10.86 5.56
N THR A 737 -16.86 11.17 4.31
CA THR A 737 -15.64 11.94 3.95
C THR A 737 -15.73 13.38 4.46
N LEU A 738 -16.50 14.20 3.74
CA LEU A 738 -16.97 15.54 4.06
C LEU A 738 -18.36 15.68 3.44
N THR A 739 -19.42 15.50 4.23
CA THR A 739 -20.77 15.70 3.70
C THR A 739 -21.10 17.17 3.60
N ILE A 740 -21.46 17.59 2.38
CA ILE A 740 -22.12 18.87 2.11
C ILE A 740 -23.61 18.62 2.25
N HIS A 741 -24.24 19.28 3.21
CA HIS A 741 -25.61 19.02 3.61
C HIS A 741 -26.54 20.09 3.00
N PRO A 742 -27.38 19.75 1.99
CA PRO A 742 -28.27 20.73 1.35
C PRO A 742 -29.61 21.00 2.05
N TYR A 743 -29.83 20.53 3.27
CA TYR A 743 -31.14 20.62 3.90
C TYR A 743 -31.60 22.07 4.13
N HIS A 744 -32.80 22.39 3.62
CA HIS A 744 -33.40 23.72 3.66
C HIS A 744 -34.82 23.65 4.26
N PHE A 745 -35.34 24.77 4.75
CA PHE A 745 -36.61 24.83 5.49
C PHE A 745 -37.76 25.44 4.68
N SER A 746 -37.47 26.31 3.69
CA SER A 746 -38.48 27.22 3.11
C SER A 746 -38.69 27.08 1.59
N ASN A 747 -38.52 25.89 1.00
CA ASN A 747 -38.59 25.66 -0.45
C ASN A 747 -37.68 26.59 -1.27
N ALA A 748 -36.56 27.02 -0.69
CA ALA A 748 -35.53 27.81 -1.35
C ALA A 748 -34.22 27.02 -1.33
N PRO A 749 -34.06 25.99 -2.19
CA PRO A 749 -32.91 25.12 -2.11
C PRO A 749 -31.60 25.90 -2.34
N PRO A 750 -30.49 25.48 -1.72
CA PRO A 750 -29.19 26.12 -1.91
C PRO A 750 -28.57 25.81 -3.27
N THR A 751 -27.50 26.51 -3.61
CA THR A 751 -26.64 26.24 -4.79
C THR A 751 -25.22 25.88 -4.35
N ALA A 752 -24.59 24.94 -5.04
CA ALA A 752 -23.18 24.60 -4.81
C ALA A 752 -22.41 24.50 -6.12
N ARG A 753 -21.20 25.05 -6.14
CA ARG A 753 -20.32 25.05 -7.31
C ARG A 753 -18.90 24.68 -6.91
N PHE A 754 -18.37 23.66 -7.57
CA PHE A 754 -17.03 23.12 -7.40
C PHE A 754 -16.27 23.23 -8.73
N ARG A 755 -15.16 23.96 -8.74
CA ARG A 755 -14.23 24.04 -9.87
C ARG A 755 -12.82 23.74 -9.37
N PHE A 756 -12.09 22.85 -10.05
CA PHE A 756 -10.75 22.41 -9.62
C PHE A 756 -10.72 21.99 -8.13
N THR A 757 -11.65 21.11 -7.74
CA THR A 757 -11.79 20.62 -6.36
C THR A 757 -11.62 19.10 -6.33
N ASP A 758 -10.84 18.61 -5.36
CA ASP A 758 -10.60 17.19 -5.12
C ASP A 758 -11.33 16.71 -3.87
N PHE A 759 -12.09 15.65 -4.02
CA PHE A 759 -12.79 14.96 -2.95
C PHE A 759 -12.07 13.65 -2.68
N ASN A 760 -11.40 13.59 -1.52
CA ASN A 760 -10.50 12.53 -1.14
C ASN A 760 -11.14 11.65 -0.07
N ALA A 761 -11.27 10.36 -0.36
CA ALA A 761 -11.73 9.37 0.62
C ALA A 761 -10.67 8.35 0.99
N MET A 762 -10.73 7.94 2.25
CA MET A 762 -10.16 6.69 2.76
C MET A 762 -11.17 5.55 2.59
N SER A 763 -10.71 4.30 2.57
CA SER A 763 -11.60 3.14 2.58
C SER A 763 -12.53 3.15 3.80
N GLY A 764 -13.74 2.61 3.63
CA GLY A 764 -14.78 2.58 4.66
C GLY A 764 -15.58 3.89 4.78
N GLU A 765 -15.24 4.91 3.99
CA GLU A 765 -16.05 6.11 3.88
C GLU A 765 -17.13 5.98 2.79
N THR A 766 -18.31 6.54 3.05
CA THR A 766 -19.56 6.23 2.35
C THR A 766 -19.84 7.17 1.20
N TYR A 767 -19.95 8.48 1.46
CA TYR A 767 -20.36 9.46 0.45
C TYR A 767 -19.61 10.79 0.51
N HIS A 768 -19.30 11.34 -0.67
CA HIS A 768 -18.82 12.72 -0.88
C HIS A 768 -19.96 13.72 -0.94
N LEU A 769 -21.01 13.39 -1.69
CA LEU A 769 -22.19 14.24 -1.90
C LEU A 769 -23.46 13.44 -1.63
N VAL A 770 -24.37 14.04 -0.86
CA VAL A 770 -25.63 13.40 -0.45
C VAL A 770 -26.80 14.37 -0.55
N SER A 771 -27.87 13.93 -1.21
CA SER A 771 -29.18 14.58 -1.25
C SER A 771 -30.28 13.50 -1.26
N TYR A 772 -31.51 13.81 -0.81
CA TYR A 772 -32.57 12.81 -0.61
C TYR A 772 -33.93 13.28 -1.14
N ILE A 773 -34.74 12.33 -1.63
CA ILE A 773 -36.09 12.59 -2.16
C ILE A 773 -37.15 12.86 -1.08
N ASP A 774 -36.95 12.38 0.15
CA ASP A 774 -38.01 12.39 1.17
C ASP A 774 -38.03 13.64 2.06
N TYR A 775 -37.00 14.47 1.94
CA TYR A 775 -36.78 15.66 2.74
C TYR A 775 -36.45 16.84 1.81
N PRO A 776 -36.66 18.10 2.23
CA PRO A 776 -36.17 19.28 1.52
C PRO A 776 -34.65 19.33 1.58
N TRP A 777 -34.02 18.40 0.88
CA TRP A 777 -32.62 18.06 0.98
C TRP A 777 -32.04 17.88 -0.43
N ASP A 778 -32.16 18.95 -1.20
CA ASP A 778 -31.78 19.09 -2.61
C ASP A 778 -31.15 20.45 -2.87
N PHE A 779 -30.55 20.59 -4.06
CA PHE A 779 -30.00 21.86 -4.54
C PHE A 779 -30.88 22.42 -5.65
N VAL A 780 -30.81 23.72 -5.90
CA VAL A 780 -31.23 24.27 -7.20
C VAL A 780 -30.27 23.79 -8.27
N THR A 781 -28.97 23.97 -8.02
CA THR A 781 -27.91 23.46 -8.87
C THR A 781 -26.73 23.03 -8.01
N CYS A 782 -26.20 21.85 -8.29
CA CYS A 782 -24.90 21.40 -7.83
C CYS A 782 -24.03 21.16 -9.05
N SER A 783 -22.89 21.84 -9.16
CA SER A 783 -21.98 21.67 -10.31
C SER A 783 -20.57 21.27 -9.92
N LEU A 784 -20.00 20.31 -10.65
CA LEU A 784 -18.62 19.85 -10.56
C LEU A 784 -17.95 20.06 -11.91
N GLN A 785 -16.89 20.87 -11.93
CA GLN A 785 -16.15 21.18 -13.16
C GLN A 785 -14.63 21.01 -12.93
N HIS A 786 -13.93 20.35 -13.85
CA HIS A 786 -12.46 20.15 -13.77
C HIS A 786 -12.00 19.51 -12.45
N SER A 787 -12.88 18.74 -11.81
CA SER A 787 -12.75 18.25 -10.42
C SER A 787 -12.41 16.77 -10.37
N ALA A 788 -12.08 16.24 -9.20
CA ALA A 788 -11.79 14.81 -9.03
C ALA A 788 -12.42 14.25 -7.76
N LEU A 789 -12.92 13.01 -7.83
CA LEU A 789 -13.52 12.29 -6.72
C LEU A 789 -12.91 10.90 -6.64
N TYR A 790 -12.45 10.55 -5.44
CA TYR A 790 -11.77 9.29 -5.18
C TYR A 790 -12.47 8.50 -4.08
N GLY A 791 -12.73 7.21 -4.28
CA GLY A 791 -13.22 6.29 -3.24
C GLY A 791 -14.71 6.43 -2.92
N ALA A 792 -15.09 7.29 -1.98
CA ALA A 792 -16.47 7.36 -1.50
C ALA A 792 -17.49 7.67 -2.62
N GLY A 793 -18.74 7.31 -2.38
CA GLY A 793 -19.82 7.39 -3.36
C GLY A 793 -20.47 8.76 -3.51
N LEU A 794 -21.41 8.82 -4.45
CA LEU A 794 -22.39 9.90 -4.59
C LEU A 794 -23.79 9.32 -4.38
N SER A 795 -24.60 9.93 -3.55
CA SER A 795 -26.02 9.58 -3.38
C SER A 795 -26.86 10.82 -3.63
N VAL A 796 -27.32 11.01 -4.88
CA VAL A 796 -28.02 12.22 -5.30
C VAL A 796 -29.44 11.89 -5.72
N ALA A 797 -30.39 12.32 -4.91
CA ALA A 797 -31.83 12.32 -5.20
C ALA A 797 -32.44 13.66 -4.78
N ALA A 798 -33.58 14.04 -5.35
CA ALA A 798 -34.24 15.30 -5.02
C ALA A 798 -35.78 15.16 -4.91
N PRO A 799 -36.42 15.81 -3.91
CA PRO A 799 -37.88 15.88 -3.77
C PRO A 799 -38.49 16.74 -4.89
N SER A 800 -37.74 17.72 -5.39
CA SER A 800 -38.12 18.70 -6.40
C SER A 800 -37.09 18.73 -7.53
N THR A 801 -37.35 19.49 -8.60
CA THR A 801 -36.43 19.59 -9.74
C THR A 801 -35.09 20.20 -9.33
N MET A 802 -34.04 19.37 -9.32
CA MET A 802 -32.65 19.76 -9.08
C MET A 802 -31.82 19.61 -10.36
N THR A 803 -30.82 20.46 -10.59
CA THR A 803 -29.79 20.24 -11.61
C THR A 803 -28.48 19.74 -11.00
N LEU A 804 -27.99 18.59 -11.46
CA LEU A 804 -26.62 18.12 -11.24
C LEU A 804 -25.83 18.28 -12.55
N ALA A 805 -24.84 19.17 -12.57
CA ALA A 805 -24.01 19.43 -13.74
C ALA A 805 -22.56 18.98 -13.49
N VAL A 806 -22.09 18.00 -14.23
CA VAL A 806 -20.78 17.38 -14.07
C VAL A 806 -20.03 17.43 -15.39
N THR A 807 -18.97 18.23 -15.44
CA THR A 807 -18.18 18.42 -16.67
C THR A 807 -16.71 18.24 -16.39
N ASN A 808 -16.03 17.47 -17.24
CA ASN A 808 -14.59 17.26 -17.17
C ASN A 808 -14.12 16.86 -15.76
N THR A 809 -14.76 15.84 -15.18
CA THR A 809 -14.52 15.39 -13.81
C THR A 809 -14.04 13.94 -13.80
N LEU A 810 -13.03 13.67 -12.97
CA LEU A 810 -12.52 12.33 -12.72
C LEU A 810 -13.27 11.68 -11.57
N PHE A 811 -13.77 10.47 -11.80
CA PHE A 811 -14.29 9.58 -10.76
C PHE A 811 -13.46 8.31 -10.75
N GLN A 812 -12.66 8.11 -9.71
CA GLN A 812 -11.81 6.94 -9.59
C GLN A 812 -12.21 6.13 -8.36
N ARG A 813 -12.62 4.88 -8.59
CA ARG A 813 -13.05 3.96 -7.54
C ARG A 813 -14.21 4.48 -6.70
N THR A 814 -15.15 5.14 -7.35
CA THR A 814 -16.35 5.65 -6.70
C THR A 814 -17.54 4.74 -6.99
N CYS A 815 -18.61 4.92 -6.23
CA CYS A 815 -19.94 4.43 -6.59
C CYS A 815 -20.90 5.62 -6.76
N ALA A 816 -22.03 5.41 -7.42
CA ALA A 816 -23.04 6.45 -7.56
C ALA A 816 -24.44 5.86 -7.51
N ASN A 817 -25.33 6.53 -6.78
CA ASN A 817 -26.77 6.37 -6.88
C ASN A 817 -27.37 7.73 -7.23
N ILE A 818 -27.86 7.85 -8.47
CA ILE A 818 -28.43 9.08 -9.01
C ILE A 818 -29.85 8.78 -9.47
N GLU A 819 -30.85 9.32 -8.78
CA GLU A 819 -32.25 8.92 -8.97
C GLU A 819 -33.26 10.08 -8.84
N ALA A 820 -34.50 9.80 -9.25
CA ALA A 820 -35.67 10.66 -9.04
C ALA A 820 -35.65 11.99 -9.82
N ASN A 821 -36.13 13.08 -9.22
CA ASN A 821 -36.50 14.35 -9.86
C ASN A 821 -35.29 15.27 -10.14
N LEU A 822 -34.31 14.82 -10.91
CA LEU A 822 -33.13 15.62 -11.24
C LEU A 822 -32.83 15.70 -12.73
N HIS A 823 -32.28 16.82 -13.19
CA HIS A 823 -31.61 16.93 -14.48
C HIS A 823 -30.12 16.64 -14.28
N LEU A 824 -29.58 15.68 -15.04
CA LEU A 824 -28.17 15.33 -15.02
C LEU A 824 -27.52 15.76 -16.33
N TYR A 825 -26.54 16.65 -16.26
CA TYR A 825 -25.66 16.97 -17.38
C TYR A 825 -24.29 16.36 -17.10
N PHE A 826 -23.94 15.28 -17.79
CA PHE A 826 -22.73 14.50 -17.51
C PHE A 826 -21.83 14.49 -18.75
N PHE A 827 -20.87 15.42 -18.82
CA PHE A 827 -20.07 15.68 -20.03
C PHE A 827 -18.56 15.50 -19.81
N ASN A 828 -17.87 14.86 -20.76
CA ASN A 828 -16.40 14.77 -20.79
C ASN A 828 -15.79 14.20 -19.50
N ASN A 829 -16.48 13.30 -18.80
CA ASN A 829 -16.00 12.74 -17.53
C ASN A 829 -15.24 11.42 -17.77
N LEU A 830 -14.36 11.08 -16.83
CA LEU A 830 -13.74 9.75 -16.75
C LEU A 830 -14.22 9.05 -15.48
N CYS A 831 -15.04 8.02 -15.63
CA CYS A 831 -15.41 7.09 -14.57
C CYS A 831 -14.54 5.85 -14.69
N ARG A 832 -13.73 5.55 -13.66
CA ARG A 832 -12.71 4.52 -13.74
C ARG A 832 -12.64 3.60 -12.53
N LYS A 833 -12.62 2.29 -12.78
CA LYS A 833 -12.52 1.23 -11.75
C LYS A 833 -13.57 1.39 -10.66
N SER A 834 -14.75 1.80 -11.09
CA SER A 834 -15.84 2.22 -10.22
C SER A 834 -16.93 1.15 -10.23
N ALA A 835 -17.44 0.79 -9.05
CA ALA A 835 -18.46 -0.23 -8.92
C ALA A 835 -19.83 0.40 -8.68
N SER A 836 -20.90 -0.29 -9.13
CA SER A 836 -22.29 0.06 -8.83
C SER A 836 -22.67 1.51 -9.12
N TRP A 837 -22.40 1.99 -10.33
CA TRP A 837 -22.97 3.25 -10.82
C TRP A 837 -24.40 3.02 -11.29
N THR A 838 -25.36 3.58 -10.55
CA THR A 838 -26.80 3.41 -10.75
C THR A 838 -27.47 4.71 -11.17
N PHE A 839 -28.25 4.64 -12.25
CA PHE A 839 -28.99 5.78 -12.82
C PHE A 839 -30.48 5.45 -12.95
N TRP A 840 -31.33 6.14 -12.20
CA TRP A 840 -32.79 5.92 -12.19
C TRP A 840 -33.56 7.21 -12.50
N PRO A 841 -33.61 7.63 -13.78
CA PRO A 841 -34.31 8.85 -14.17
C PRO A 841 -35.81 8.73 -13.90
N GLY A 842 -36.37 9.71 -13.19
CA GLY A 842 -37.83 9.85 -13.08
C GLY A 842 -38.51 10.32 -14.40
N ALA A 843 -39.83 10.21 -14.46
CA ALA A 843 -40.63 10.32 -15.70
C ALA A 843 -40.55 11.66 -16.48
N THR A 844 -40.09 12.75 -15.85
CA THR A 844 -40.02 14.10 -16.45
C THR A 844 -38.60 14.62 -16.59
N ASN A 845 -37.58 13.77 -16.42
CA ASN A 845 -36.20 14.18 -16.20
C ASN A 845 -35.31 14.03 -17.44
N ASN A 846 -34.24 14.82 -17.48
CA ASN A 846 -33.27 14.84 -18.59
C ASN A 846 -31.91 14.41 -18.07
N PHE A 847 -31.58 13.13 -18.27
CA PHE A 847 -30.26 12.57 -17.97
C PHE A 847 -29.46 12.53 -19.27
N LEU A 848 -28.56 13.50 -19.43
CA LEU A 848 -27.84 13.80 -20.65
C LEU A 848 -26.35 13.45 -20.52
N PHE A 849 -25.90 12.45 -21.27
CA PHE A 849 -24.53 11.98 -21.29
C PHE A 849 -23.86 12.32 -22.61
N ARG A 850 -22.75 13.05 -22.59
CA ARG A 850 -21.96 13.37 -23.80
C ARG A 850 -20.48 13.16 -23.53
N ASP A 851 -19.79 12.53 -24.46
CA ASP A 851 -18.32 12.51 -24.49
C ASP A 851 -17.63 11.88 -23.27
N ASN A 852 -18.33 11.05 -22.50
CA ASN A 852 -17.75 10.43 -21.29
C ASN A 852 -16.94 9.19 -21.63
N VAL A 853 -16.08 8.79 -20.69
CA VAL A 853 -15.38 7.51 -20.70
C VAL A 853 -15.74 6.74 -19.43
N PHE A 854 -16.27 5.53 -19.61
CA PHE A 854 -16.39 4.53 -18.55
C PHE A 854 -15.32 3.45 -18.74
N ASP A 855 -14.33 3.39 -17.86
CA ASP A 855 -13.21 2.45 -17.88
C ASP A 855 -13.29 1.49 -16.69
N GLU A 856 -13.41 0.19 -16.93
CA GLU A 856 -13.60 -0.82 -15.89
C GLU A 856 -14.71 -0.45 -14.90
N THR A 857 -15.82 0.14 -15.39
CA THR A 857 -16.92 0.62 -14.55
C THR A 857 -18.14 -0.29 -14.67
N GLU A 858 -18.78 -0.61 -13.54
CA GLU A 858 -20.05 -1.32 -13.50
C GLU A 858 -21.21 -0.33 -13.55
N ILE A 859 -22.06 -0.48 -14.57
CA ILE A 859 -23.16 0.45 -14.91
C ILE A 859 -24.50 -0.28 -14.83
N LEU A 860 -25.39 0.29 -14.01
CA LEU A 860 -26.71 -0.21 -13.68
C LEU A 860 -27.73 0.93 -13.84
N GLY A 861 -29.02 0.60 -13.96
CA GLY A 861 -30.07 1.62 -14.04
C GLY A 861 -31.05 1.41 -15.19
N ASP A 862 -31.59 2.53 -15.67
CA ASP A 862 -32.57 2.63 -16.76
C ASP A 862 -32.12 3.63 -17.84
N THR A 863 -32.94 3.77 -18.86
CA THR A 863 -32.70 4.49 -20.12
C THR A 863 -32.34 5.95 -19.92
N VAL A 864 -31.26 6.40 -20.57
CA VAL A 864 -30.75 7.77 -20.52
C VAL A 864 -30.48 8.31 -21.92
N ASP A 865 -30.46 9.62 -22.09
CA ASP A 865 -30.03 10.25 -23.35
C ASP A 865 -28.49 10.30 -23.39
N GLN A 866 -27.88 9.38 -24.12
CA GLN A 866 -26.43 9.38 -24.35
C GLN A 866 -26.04 9.64 -25.80
N SER A 867 -24.83 10.16 -25.97
CA SER A 867 -24.15 10.22 -27.25
C SER A 867 -22.64 10.29 -27.05
N HIS A 868 -21.86 9.73 -27.99
CA HIS A 868 -20.40 9.79 -28.03
C HIS A 868 -19.70 9.32 -26.74
N THR A 869 -20.33 8.43 -25.96
CA THR A 869 -19.71 7.84 -24.77
C THR A 869 -18.80 6.68 -25.19
N ALA A 870 -17.65 6.55 -24.55
CA ALA A 870 -16.74 5.43 -24.73
C ALA A 870 -16.77 4.51 -23.51
N TYR A 871 -16.71 3.22 -23.78
CA TYR A 871 -16.70 2.19 -22.77
C TYR A 871 -15.50 1.27 -22.96
N ILE A 872 -14.68 1.15 -21.93
CA ILE A 872 -13.46 0.35 -21.93
C ILE A 872 -13.63 -0.73 -20.86
N SER A 873 -13.76 -1.99 -21.26
CA SER A 873 -13.89 -3.13 -20.34
C SER A 873 -14.94 -2.94 -19.22
N SER A 874 -15.98 -2.15 -19.50
CA SER A 874 -17.07 -1.88 -18.57
C SER A 874 -18.10 -3.01 -18.58
N SER A 875 -18.93 -3.07 -17.55
CA SER A 875 -19.87 -4.16 -17.33
C SER A 875 -21.15 -3.66 -16.65
N GLY A 876 -22.08 -4.57 -16.34
CA GLY A 876 -23.33 -4.26 -15.64
C GLY A 876 -24.57 -4.54 -16.49
N SER A 877 -25.74 -4.56 -15.85
CA SER A 877 -27.01 -4.90 -16.51
C SER A 877 -27.47 -3.85 -17.51
N PHE A 878 -26.94 -2.63 -17.42
CA PHE A 878 -27.30 -1.51 -18.28
C PHE A 878 -26.08 -0.97 -19.05
N TYR A 879 -25.14 -1.87 -19.37
CA TYR A 879 -23.96 -1.61 -20.17
C TYR A 879 -24.10 -2.17 -21.61
N PRO A 880 -23.76 -1.40 -22.66
CA PRO A 880 -23.64 0.06 -22.63
C PRO A 880 -24.97 0.68 -22.19
N LEU A 881 -24.95 1.96 -21.75
CA LEU A 881 -26.19 2.68 -21.50
C LEU A 881 -27.09 2.58 -22.74
N THR A 882 -28.41 2.69 -22.61
CA THR A 882 -29.33 2.63 -23.74
C THR A 882 -30.26 3.85 -23.76
N PRO A 883 -30.78 4.26 -24.94
CA PRO A 883 -30.50 3.71 -26.28
C PRO A 883 -29.06 3.97 -26.77
N THR A 884 -28.51 3.06 -27.56
CA THR A 884 -27.29 3.30 -28.33
C THR A 884 -27.66 3.96 -29.65
N ASN A 885 -26.96 5.03 -30.01
CA ASN A 885 -27.27 5.85 -31.19
C ASN A 885 -26.22 5.69 -32.31
N GLY A 886 -25.37 4.67 -32.22
CA GLY A 886 -24.28 4.41 -33.17
C GLY A 886 -23.07 5.32 -32.99
N THR A 887 -23.07 6.19 -31.98
CA THR A 887 -21.98 7.13 -31.66
C THR A 887 -21.04 6.61 -30.58
N GLU A 888 -21.41 5.54 -29.89
CA GLU A 888 -20.66 4.97 -28.77
C GLU A 888 -19.45 4.17 -29.25
N ILE A 889 -18.38 4.15 -28.45
CA ILE A 889 -17.17 3.37 -28.73
C ILE A 889 -17.02 2.30 -27.66
N LEU A 890 -16.75 1.06 -28.08
CA LEU A 890 -16.48 -0.07 -27.19
C LEU A 890 -15.05 -0.55 -27.38
N LEU A 891 -14.27 -0.60 -26.31
CA LEU A 891 -12.88 -1.02 -26.29
C LEU A 891 -12.68 -2.11 -25.23
N THR A 892 -11.75 -3.02 -25.49
CA THR A 892 -11.31 -4.04 -24.52
C THR A 892 -10.11 -3.60 -23.69
N SER A 893 -9.44 -2.52 -24.09
CA SER A 893 -8.35 -1.90 -23.34
C SER A 893 -8.11 -0.48 -23.85
N PHE A 894 -7.53 0.35 -23.00
CA PHE A 894 -7.05 1.68 -23.32
C PHE A 894 -5.82 1.97 -22.46
N THR A 895 -4.85 2.72 -23.00
CA THR A 895 -3.62 3.05 -22.26
C THR A 895 -3.60 4.54 -21.94
N TYR A 896 -3.42 4.82 -20.64
CA TYR A 896 -3.16 6.17 -20.14
C TYR A 896 -1.68 6.33 -19.81
N ALA A 897 -1.21 7.58 -19.82
CA ALA A 897 0.12 7.97 -19.37
C ALA A 897 0.03 9.05 -18.28
N ALA A 898 0.97 8.99 -17.35
CA ALA A 898 1.24 10.12 -16.45
C ALA A 898 1.81 11.29 -17.23
N GLY A 899 1.37 12.49 -16.88
CA GLY A 899 1.81 13.73 -17.49
C GLY A 899 1.83 14.88 -16.49
N PRO A 900 1.94 16.13 -16.98
CA PRO A 900 2.20 17.31 -16.17
C PRO A 900 1.27 17.52 -14.97
N LEU A 901 -0.05 17.36 -15.17
CA LEU A 901 -1.08 17.72 -14.19
C LEU A 901 -1.95 16.52 -13.75
N GLY A 902 -1.57 15.29 -14.12
CA GLY A 902 -2.29 14.09 -13.70
C GLY A 902 -1.92 12.82 -14.47
N ASP A 903 -2.62 11.73 -14.15
CA ASP A 903 -2.22 10.38 -14.55
C ASP A 903 -2.97 9.80 -15.76
N PHE A 904 -3.92 10.56 -16.31
CA PHE A 904 -4.89 10.06 -17.29
C PHE A 904 -4.78 10.73 -18.66
N TYR A 905 -3.56 11.02 -19.12
CA TYR A 905 -3.35 11.47 -20.49
C TYR A 905 -3.52 10.29 -21.47
N GLN A 906 -4.16 10.53 -22.61
CA GLN A 906 -4.48 9.54 -23.63
C GLN A 906 -3.25 9.24 -24.50
N VAL A 907 -2.93 7.95 -24.63
CA VAL A 907 -1.83 7.48 -25.49
C VAL A 907 -2.32 7.01 -26.86
N THR A 908 -3.53 6.46 -26.93
CA THR A 908 -4.14 5.98 -28.19
C THR A 908 -5.10 6.99 -28.78
N THR A 909 -5.19 7.03 -30.11
CA THR A 909 -5.94 8.06 -30.84
C THR A 909 -7.44 7.81 -30.98
N ASN A 910 -7.96 6.66 -30.52
CA ASN A 910 -9.37 6.27 -30.72
C ASN A 910 -10.40 7.19 -30.05
N LEU A 911 -9.97 7.96 -29.06
CA LEU A 911 -10.82 8.90 -28.33
C LEU A 911 -10.52 10.36 -28.67
N LEU A 912 -9.48 10.61 -29.48
CA LEU A 912 -9.11 11.95 -29.91
C LEU A 912 -10.02 12.43 -31.05
N ASN A 913 -10.45 13.68 -30.99
CA ASN A 913 -11.36 14.32 -31.95
C ASN A 913 -12.63 13.51 -32.23
N ALA A 914 -13.11 12.77 -31.23
CA ALA A 914 -14.17 11.79 -31.41
C ALA A 914 -15.48 12.16 -30.69
N GLY A 915 -15.56 13.32 -30.04
CA GLY A 915 -16.71 13.77 -29.25
C GLY A 915 -17.87 14.34 -30.07
N SER A 916 -18.90 14.84 -29.41
CA SER A 916 -20.18 15.23 -30.02
C SER A 916 -20.24 16.68 -30.49
N ARG A 917 -19.22 17.49 -30.18
CA ARG A 917 -19.16 18.93 -30.44
C ARG A 917 -17.72 19.42 -30.54
N ASN A 918 -17.53 20.67 -30.97
CA ASN A 918 -16.22 21.31 -30.94
C ASN A 918 -15.78 21.59 -29.50
N ALA A 919 -14.47 21.60 -29.25
CA ALA A 919 -13.88 21.91 -27.95
C ALA A 919 -14.25 23.32 -27.46
N THR A 920 -14.42 24.28 -28.38
CA THR A 920 -14.97 25.64 -28.11
C THR A 920 -16.34 25.56 -27.43
N ASN A 921 -17.24 24.71 -27.94
CA ASN A 921 -18.59 24.55 -27.40
C ASN A 921 -18.62 23.67 -26.15
N ALA A 922 -17.53 22.98 -25.85
CA ALA A 922 -17.35 22.22 -24.61
C ALA A 922 -16.71 23.05 -23.48
N GLY A 923 -16.23 24.27 -23.77
CA GLY A 923 -15.46 25.07 -22.82
C GLY A 923 -14.08 24.46 -22.53
N LEU A 924 -13.49 23.78 -23.52
CA LEU A 924 -12.25 23.01 -23.37
C LEU A 924 -11.13 23.47 -24.33
N TYR A 925 -11.25 24.66 -24.93
CA TYR A 925 -10.25 25.19 -25.88
C TYR A 925 -8.81 25.13 -25.36
N HIS A 926 -8.59 25.56 -24.10
CA HIS A 926 -7.28 25.64 -23.45
C HIS A 926 -6.83 24.33 -22.78
N PHE A 927 -7.55 23.23 -23.01
CA PHE A 927 -7.29 21.94 -22.39
C PHE A 927 -6.66 20.96 -23.38
N THR A 928 -6.17 19.85 -22.87
CA THR A 928 -5.55 18.78 -23.65
C THR A 928 -5.82 17.42 -22.99
N THR A 929 -5.86 16.37 -23.80
CA THR A 929 -5.86 14.99 -23.30
C THR A 929 -4.52 14.31 -23.49
N THR A 930 -3.53 14.93 -24.13
CA THR A 930 -2.29 14.24 -24.55
C THR A 930 -1.04 14.78 -23.87
N THR A 931 -0.01 13.95 -23.76
CA THR A 931 1.23 14.31 -23.04
C THR A 931 2.07 15.35 -23.76
N ASN A 932 1.84 15.60 -25.05
CA ASN A 932 2.54 16.64 -25.82
C ASN A 932 2.02 18.06 -25.51
N GLN A 933 0.98 18.19 -24.69
CA GLN A 933 0.37 19.44 -24.23
C GLN A 933 -0.21 20.33 -25.34
N VAL A 934 -0.53 19.77 -26.50
CA VAL A 934 -1.23 20.51 -27.54
C VAL A 934 -2.66 20.78 -27.08
N LYS A 935 -3.05 22.06 -27.03
CA LYS A 935 -4.42 22.50 -26.76
C LYS A 935 -5.38 21.90 -27.78
N GLU A 936 -6.58 21.56 -27.34
CA GLU A 936 -7.70 21.17 -28.21
C GLU A 936 -7.99 22.25 -29.25
N GLY A 937 -8.06 23.51 -28.82
CA GLY A 937 -8.35 24.62 -29.70
C GLY A 937 -9.75 24.51 -30.32
N THR A 938 -9.83 24.49 -31.65
CA THR A 938 -11.10 24.43 -32.40
C THR A 938 -11.45 23.04 -32.93
N SER A 939 -10.74 22.01 -32.47
CA SER A 939 -11.02 20.61 -32.82
C SER A 939 -12.44 20.19 -32.44
N GLN A 940 -12.87 19.05 -32.99
CA GLN A 940 -13.91 18.25 -32.33
C GLN A 940 -13.34 17.79 -30.98
N VAL A 941 -14.10 17.90 -29.90
CA VAL A 941 -13.58 17.60 -28.55
C VAL A 941 -13.19 16.12 -28.43
N ASP A 942 -12.12 15.83 -27.71
CA ASP A 942 -11.80 14.47 -27.31
C ASP A 942 -12.85 13.91 -26.33
N ARG A 943 -12.98 12.58 -26.26
CA ARG A 943 -13.83 11.91 -25.26
C ARG A 943 -13.06 11.72 -23.96
N GLY A 944 -13.73 11.94 -22.83
CA GLY A 944 -13.19 11.73 -21.49
C GLY A 944 -12.57 12.97 -20.88
N LEU A 945 -11.70 12.74 -19.88
CA LEU A 945 -11.08 13.76 -19.05
C LEU A 945 -10.00 14.55 -19.80
N HIS A 946 -10.01 15.87 -19.61
CA HIS A 946 -8.99 16.80 -20.09
C HIS A 946 -8.28 17.50 -18.95
N TYR A 947 -6.98 17.75 -19.14
CA TYR A 947 -6.16 18.59 -18.28
C TYR A 947 -5.95 19.96 -18.91
N VAL A 948 -5.70 20.99 -18.12
CA VAL A 948 -5.24 22.29 -18.66
C VAL A 948 -3.91 22.06 -19.38
N ALA A 949 -3.77 22.62 -20.58
CA ALA A 949 -2.51 22.51 -21.31
C ALA A 949 -1.40 23.25 -20.55
N ALA A 950 -0.25 22.59 -20.37
CA ALA A 950 0.86 23.09 -19.58
C ALA A 950 2.15 23.22 -20.41
N THR A 951 3.04 24.10 -19.97
CA THR A 951 4.41 24.22 -20.47
C THR A 951 5.40 23.96 -19.34
N ASN A 952 6.60 23.50 -19.68
CA ASN A 952 7.65 23.25 -18.69
C ASN A 952 8.60 24.45 -18.64
N ILE A 953 8.63 25.15 -17.50
CA ILE A 953 9.55 26.26 -17.24
C ILE A 953 10.51 25.82 -16.14
N ALA A 954 11.80 25.68 -16.50
CA ALA A 954 12.87 25.30 -15.57
C ALA A 954 12.59 24.01 -14.76
N GLY A 955 11.96 23.01 -15.37
CA GLY A 955 11.63 21.73 -14.72
C GLY A 955 10.29 21.72 -13.97
N VAL A 956 9.58 22.86 -13.92
CA VAL A 956 8.25 22.98 -13.29
C VAL A 956 7.19 23.08 -14.38
N TRP A 957 6.16 22.25 -14.28
CA TRP A 957 4.99 22.34 -15.16
C TRP A 957 4.04 23.41 -14.66
N VAL A 958 3.72 24.36 -15.53
CA VAL A 958 2.76 25.44 -15.27
C VAL A 958 1.75 25.50 -16.41
N PRO A 959 0.48 25.87 -16.16
CA PRO A 959 -0.46 26.18 -17.23
C PRO A 959 0.12 27.13 -18.27
N MET A 960 -0.23 26.94 -19.54
CA MET A 960 0.21 27.83 -20.62
C MET A 960 -0.29 29.26 -20.39
N ASP A 961 0.60 30.20 -20.68
CA ASP A 961 0.43 31.65 -20.66
C ASP A 961 1.08 32.13 -21.97
N THR A 962 0.25 32.46 -22.96
CA THR A 962 0.66 32.67 -24.35
C THR A 962 1.30 34.03 -24.55
N ASP A 963 0.85 35.05 -23.82
CA ASP A 963 1.38 36.40 -23.93
C ASP A 963 2.46 36.73 -22.88
N GLY A 964 2.59 35.89 -21.84
CA GLY A 964 3.62 35.95 -20.83
C GLY A 964 3.38 36.98 -19.74
N ASP A 965 2.13 37.39 -19.52
CA ASP A 965 1.77 38.40 -18.52
C ASP A 965 1.63 37.88 -17.08
N GLY A 966 1.69 36.56 -16.92
CA GLY A 966 1.60 35.86 -15.64
C GLY A 966 0.21 35.32 -15.33
N ILE A 967 -0.80 35.53 -16.20
CA ILE A 967 -2.13 34.93 -16.08
C ILE A 967 -2.24 33.78 -17.09
N PRO A 968 -2.58 32.56 -16.66
CA PRO A 968 -2.75 31.46 -17.60
C PRO A 968 -3.93 31.64 -18.55
N ASP A 969 -3.78 31.18 -19.80
CA ASP A 969 -4.76 31.39 -20.87
C ASP A 969 -6.17 30.89 -20.49
N TYR A 970 -6.27 29.73 -19.83
CA TYR A 970 -7.56 29.15 -19.42
C TYR A 970 -8.28 29.93 -18.31
N SER A 971 -7.54 30.81 -17.62
CA SER A 971 -8.08 31.72 -16.61
C SER A 971 -8.54 33.03 -17.25
N GLU A 972 -7.85 33.46 -18.30
CA GLU A 972 -8.21 34.63 -19.10
C GLU A 972 -9.43 34.38 -19.98
N ASP A 973 -9.50 33.25 -20.69
CA ASP A 973 -10.70 32.70 -21.33
C ASP A 973 -11.34 31.68 -20.39
N ARG A 974 -12.06 32.18 -19.39
CA ARG A 974 -12.70 31.36 -18.38
C ARG A 974 -13.85 30.52 -18.95
N SER A 975 -14.52 31.01 -20.00
CA SER A 975 -15.55 30.30 -20.74
C SER A 975 -14.97 29.08 -21.46
N GLY A 976 -13.71 29.16 -21.88
CA GLY A 976 -12.97 28.13 -22.60
C GLY A 976 -13.44 27.94 -24.03
N ASP A 977 -14.09 28.96 -24.62
CA ASP A 977 -14.65 28.92 -25.96
C ASP A 977 -13.71 29.43 -27.06
N GLY A 978 -12.50 29.88 -26.68
CA GLY A 978 -11.49 30.41 -27.56
C GLY A 978 -11.83 31.78 -28.13
N GLN A 979 -12.75 32.52 -27.50
CA GLN A 979 -13.10 33.91 -27.82
C GLN A 979 -13.03 34.77 -26.56
N LEU A 980 -12.58 36.01 -26.69
CA LEU A 980 -12.70 36.99 -25.62
C LEU A 980 -14.19 37.31 -25.39
N THR A 981 -14.72 37.00 -24.21
CA THR A 981 -16.08 37.34 -23.79
C THR A 981 -16.07 38.42 -22.70
N PRO A 982 -16.10 39.73 -23.05
CA PRO A 982 -16.01 40.82 -22.08
C PRO A 982 -17.09 40.81 -20.99
N ALA A 983 -18.26 40.22 -21.28
CA ALA A 983 -19.36 40.08 -20.33
C ALA A 983 -19.01 39.17 -19.12
N LEU A 984 -17.96 38.35 -19.22
CA LEU A 984 -17.46 37.47 -18.16
C LEU A 984 -16.22 38.01 -17.45
N SER A 985 -15.84 39.28 -17.71
CA SER A 985 -14.61 39.90 -17.20
C SER A 985 -13.33 39.16 -17.60
N GLU A 986 -13.34 38.54 -18.78
CA GLU A 986 -12.20 37.86 -19.41
C GLU A 986 -11.16 38.86 -19.94
N THR A 987 -9.91 38.41 -20.03
CA THR A 987 -8.77 39.15 -20.63
C THR A 987 -8.30 38.44 -21.90
N ASP A 988 -7.56 39.17 -22.76
CA ASP A 988 -7.09 38.64 -24.04
C ASP A 988 -5.73 37.95 -23.86
N TRP A 989 -5.72 36.62 -23.90
CA TRP A 989 -4.52 35.78 -23.76
C TRP A 989 -3.51 35.90 -24.92
N HIS A 990 -3.79 36.73 -25.91
CA HIS A 990 -2.84 37.10 -26.96
C HIS A 990 -2.22 38.48 -26.75
N THR A 991 -2.66 39.24 -25.76
CA THR A 991 -2.25 40.63 -25.54
C THR A 991 -1.83 40.86 -24.10
N TYR A 992 -0.50 40.91 -23.91
CA TYR A 992 0.12 41.17 -22.62
C TYR A 992 -0.57 42.29 -21.83
N THR A 993 -1.20 41.95 -20.71
CA THR A 993 -1.94 42.92 -19.89
C THR A 993 -1.13 43.29 -18.65
N THR A 994 -0.71 44.56 -18.55
CA THR A 994 -0.06 45.07 -17.33
C THR A 994 -1.09 45.27 -16.21
N ILE A 995 -1.30 44.24 -15.38
CA ILE A 995 -2.16 44.41 -14.19
C ILE A 995 -1.35 45.05 -13.06
N THR A 996 -1.69 46.30 -12.72
CA THR A 996 -1.09 47.08 -11.62
C THR A 996 -1.65 46.72 -10.23
N ASN A 997 -2.58 45.76 -10.12
CA ASN A 997 -3.18 45.33 -8.85
C ASN A 997 -3.58 43.84 -8.90
N GLN A 998 -2.70 42.94 -8.46
CA GLN A 998 -3.08 41.60 -7.97
C GLN A 998 -2.36 41.30 -6.64
N PRO A 999 -2.95 40.46 -5.76
CA PRO A 999 -2.29 39.91 -4.57
C PRO A 999 -1.07 39.08 -4.99
N ALA A 1000 -0.10 38.94 -4.10
CA ALA A 1000 1.20 38.34 -4.36
C ALA A 1000 1.12 36.87 -4.81
N PHE A 1001 0.99 36.63 -6.11
CA PHE A 1001 1.12 35.31 -6.72
C PHE A 1001 2.38 35.31 -7.59
N LEU A 1002 3.43 34.66 -7.07
CA LEU A 1002 4.68 34.30 -7.76
C LEU A 1002 5.45 35.43 -8.48
N GLN A 1003 6.44 36.03 -7.79
CA GLN A 1003 7.52 36.75 -8.49
C GLN A 1003 8.44 35.74 -9.19
N VAL A 1004 8.23 35.52 -10.49
CA VAL A 1004 9.26 34.92 -11.34
C VAL A 1004 10.24 36.02 -11.73
N PHE A 1005 11.43 36.01 -11.12
CA PHE A 1005 12.54 36.83 -11.61
C PHE A 1005 13.02 36.27 -12.95
N THR A 1006 12.64 36.91 -14.05
CA THR A 1006 13.36 36.74 -15.32
C THR A 1006 14.70 37.49 -15.23
N PRO A 1007 15.84 36.88 -15.61
CA PRO A 1007 17.04 37.65 -15.89
C PRO A 1007 16.78 38.46 -17.15
N LEU A 1008 16.79 39.80 -17.04
CA LEU A 1008 16.85 40.67 -18.21
C LEU A 1008 18.08 40.30 -19.05
N LYS A 1009 17.89 40.30 -20.38
CA LYS A 1009 18.94 40.06 -21.39
C LYS A 1009 20.19 40.92 -21.18
#